data_AF-A0A6U9ZMX1-F1
#
_entry.id   AF-A0A6U9ZMX1-F1
#
_cell.length_a   1.000
_cell.length_b   1.000
_cell.length_c   1.000
_cell.angle_alpha   90.00
_cell.angle_beta   90.00
_cell.angle_gamma   90.00
#
_symmetry.space_group_name_H-M   'P 1'
#
loop_
_entity.id
_entity.type
_entity.pdbx_description
1 polymer ?
#
loop_
_entity_poly.entity_id
_entity_poly.type
_entity_poly.pdbx_seq_one_letter_code
_entity_poly.pdbx_strand_id
1 'polypeptide(L)'
;MVTKSSLLVAIAFVALSFDFSFSENVRASRNSSVRRGKGKSKQQQQQQQSSSLSSRRTSTDNSNSRLIAYLGNWQACPSDAQLEQYTHIVVAFAVSYTWSPGKNNCSPTCEIATPLVCNNQARPDLIARWKDMGKKVILSFGGAGMGGSWSSSADDCWDYCFGRETQVVDRLVGIVAEMGFDGVDIDYEYYLDDNQNGSGFQYGAESQAFLKDVTVGLRNGMAPGAELTHAPMDPDLQPGRTYFNVLKEVSYALDFLMPQYYNGNVRSSTNFDGALSHFTALTDGLFGGDPSKIVFGFCIKDCAGYNLDGPASALVMANLAQNYPCNGGAFFWVANDDTNAAWSTPVRNQLLADSDQCDVAPNPNPIAVPTPTSVPVPTSPSPTVKPAPTSPTGVVCGGGTIGDGVCGDASLCCSQYGHCGTGAAYCGDKPPSSPRPTSPPTVAPAPTSPTGVLCGGGTIGDGVCGDSSLCCSQYGYCGTGAAWCNAHPTPKPTSPPTAKPAPNSQTGVFCGGGTIGDGVCRDSSLCCSQYGYCGTGAAWCNAHPSVSPTGFPAASPIAVVSAGTTISGTGFPLLACPLDLDILQTGVTPFPKDAFQIKSQDTETVTVALHQTFTPPGSTIDSMYYQYNHDNFNQECYEKNNMVTGNSMEITIKCSYKNQVATLEVWIADALANNVLSEGDNAVVPKCCHPTNPGTTPVSKYVLKIKCVTACGETQA
;
A
#
# COMPACT_ATOMS: atom_id res chain seq x y z
N MET A 1 83.36 12.77 14.03
CA MET A 1 83.89 14.01 14.65
C MET A 1 82.76 14.65 15.43
N VAL A 2 82.79 14.49 16.76
CA VAL A 2 83.11 15.56 17.73
C VAL A 2 81.88 16.41 18.08
N THR A 3 81.23 16.01 19.18
CA THR A 3 80.68 16.86 20.27
C THR A 3 79.46 17.76 19.96
N LYS A 4 78.54 18.09 20.88
CA LYS A 4 78.54 18.11 22.36
C LYS A 4 77.09 18.31 22.85
N SER A 5 76.80 17.66 23.98
CA SER A 5 76.04 18.17 25.13
C SER A 5 74.57 18.59 25.01
N SER A 6 73.71 17.75 25.58
CA SER A 6 72.50 18.16 26.32
C SER A 6 72.85 18.28 27.81
N LEU A 7 72.36 19.32 28.48
CA LEU A 7 72.34 19.44 29.94
C LEU A 7 70.93 19.89 30.38
N LEU A 8 70.35 19.11 31.28
CA LEU A 8 69.14 19.39 32.07
C LEU A 8 69.36 20.50 33.10
N VAL A 9 68.31 21.29 33.37
CA VAL A 9 67.80 21.77 34.69
C VAL A 9 66.34 22.21 34.42
N ALA A 10 65.22 21.60 34.84
CA ALA A 10 64.70 21.10 36.13
C ALA A 10 64.22 22.19 37.12
N ILE A 11 63.06 21.92 37.75
CA ILE A 11 62.48 22.52 38.99
C ILE A 11 61.50 23.69 38.74
N ALA A 12 60.30 23.78 39.32
CA ALA A 12 59.29 22.85 39.86
C ALA A 12 58.12 23.70 40.44
N PHE A 13 56.92 23.11 40.43
CA PHE A 13 55.79 23.21 41.38
C PHE A 13 55.40 24.55 42.04
N VAL A 14 54.11 24.91 41.90
CA VAL A 14 53.12 24.90 43.02
C VAL A 14 51.72 24.61 42.46
N ALA A 15 51.00 23.72 43.13
CA ALA A 15 49.62 23.30 42.89
C ALA A 15 48.60 24.28 43.50
N LEU A 16 47.39 24.33 42.95
CA LEU A 16 46.16 24.63 43.70
C LEU A 16 44.94 24.07 42.96
N SER A 17 44.21 23.22 43.67
CA SER A 17 43.01 22.47 43.31
C SER A 17 41.76 23.34 43.31
N PHE A 18 40.73 22.96 42.54
CA PHE A 18 39.32 23.10 42.92
C PHE A 18 38.45 22.07 42.19
N ASP A 19 37.93 21.12 42.96
CA ASP A 19 36.80 20.24 42.65
C ASP A 19 35.49 20.93 43.07
N PHE A 20 34.40 20.68 42.33
CA PHE A 20 33.05 20.72 42.90
C PHE A 20 32.12 19.71 42.18
N SER A 21 31.73 18.68 42.94
CA SER A 21 30.58 17.79 42.71
C SER A 21 29.37 18.28 43.53
N PHE A 22 28.15 17.93 43.14
CA PHE A 22 26.98 17.55 43.99
C PHE A 22 25.78 17.29 43.02
N SER A 23 25.21 16.09 42.85
CA SER A 23 24.54 15.10 43.72
C SER A 23 23.03 15.34 43.93
N GLU A 24 22.25 14.30 43.60
CA GLU A 24 20.80 14.12 43.78
C GLU A 24 20.37 14.15 45.26
N ASN A 25 19.09 14.47 45.52
CA ASN A 25 18.43 14.05 46.75
C ASN A 25 16.91 13.89 46.60
N VAL A 26 16.44 12.71 47.04
CA VAL A 26 15.04 12.32 47.25
C VAL A 26 14.78 12.27 48.76
N ARG A 27 13.74 12.92 49.29
CA ARG A 27 12.89 12.34 50.36
C ARG A 27 11.62 13.14 50.69
N ALA A 28 10.62 12.35 51.08
CA ALA A 28 9.25 12.68 51.47
C ALA A 28 9.10 13.36 52.84
N SER A 29 7.95 14.00 53.08
CA SER A 29 7.38 14.22 54.43
C SER A 29 5.85 14.24 54.42
N ARG A 30 5.26 13.73 55.52
CA ARG A 30 3.82 13.49 55.79
C ARG A 30 3.23 14.55 56.75
N ASN A 31 1.98 14.96 56.44
CA ASN A 31 0.79 15.28 57.28
C ASN A 31 0.85 15.87 58.71
N SER A 32 0.05 16.92 58.93
CA SER A 32 -1.18 16.99 59.79
C SER A 32 -1.84 18.39 59.57
N SER A 33 -3.15 18.70 59.68
CA SER A 33 -4.15 18.28 60.67
C SER A 33 -5.61 18.68 60.25
N VAL A 34 -6.55 17.73 60.34
CA VAL A 34 -7.88 17.75 61.04
C VAL A 34 -8.89 18.91 60.83
N ARG A 35 -10.09 18.67 60.23
CA ARG A 35 -11.40 18.41 60.91
C ARG A 35 -12.65 18.33 59.96
N ARG A 36 -13.42 17.23 60.15
CA ARG A 36 -14.90 17.01 60.07
C ARG A 36 -15.71 17.25 58.78
N GLY A 37 -16.36 16.17 58.30
CA GLY A 37 -17.68 16.26 57.65
C GLY A 37 -18.06 15.16 56.64
N LYS A 38 -18.62 14.04 57.13
CA LYS A 38 -19.56 13.07 56.53
C LYS A 38 -19.55 12.77 55.00
N GLY A 39 -19.49 11.48 54.70
CA GLY A 39 -19.39 10.92 53.36
C GLY A 39 -20.68 10.87 52.53
N LYS A 40 -20.48 10.76 51.21
CA LYS A 40 -21.07 9.80 50.27
C LYS A 40 -20.47 10.08 48.88
N SER A 41 -20.22 9.03 48.11
CA SER A 41 -19.78 9.04 46.70
C SER A 41 -18.30 9.42 46.44
N LYS A 42 -17.44 8.40 46.41
CA LYS A 42 -16.18 8.40 45.65
C LYS A 42 -16.25 7.27 44.63
N GLN A 43 -17.04 7.47 43.58
CA GLN A 43 -16.95 6.68 42.36
C GLN A 43 -17.34 7.45 41.09
N GLN A 44 -17.48 8.79 41.16
CA GLN A 44 -17.82 9.64 40.00
C GLN A 44 -16.88 10.83 39.77
N GLN A 45 -15.76 10.93 40.50
CA GLN A 45 -14.77 12.02 40.30
C GLN A 45 -13.35 11.56 39.94
N GLN A 46 -13.17 10.28 39.60
CA GLN A 46 -11.95 9.79 38.94
C GLN A 46 -12.15 9.44 37.46
N GLN A 47 -13.35 9.70 36.92
CA GLN A 47 -13.69 9.49 35.50
C GLN A 47 -13.65 10.76 34.64
N GLN A 48 -13.35 11.93 35.21
CA GLN A 48 -13.31 13.21 34.46
C GLN A 48 -11.93 13.90 34.40
N GLN A 49 -10.87 13.27 34.92
CA GLN A 49 -9.48 13.73 34.72
C GLN A 49 -8.58 12.70 34.01
N SER A 50 -9.14 11.57 33.59
CA SER A 50 -8.50 10.60 32.67
C SER A 50 -8.91 10.81 31.21
N SER A 51 -9.84 11.72 30.93
CA SER A 51 -10.38 11.98 29.58
C SER A 51 -9.72 13.17 28.86
N SER A 52 -8.81 13.92 29.51
CA SER A 52 -8.11 15.07 28.91
C SER A 52 -6.62 14.85 28.66
N LEU A 53 -6.10 13.63 28.90
CA LEU A 53 -4.71 13.24 28.60
C LEU A 53 -4.63 12.04 27.61
N SER A 54 -5.78 11.60 27.09
CA SER A 54 -5.87 10.61 26.00
C SER A 54 -6.26 11.23 24.65
N SER A 55 -6.15 12.55 24.50
CA SER A 55 -6.43 13.30 23.26
C SER A 55 -5.19 14.04 22.72
N ARG A 56 -4.00 13.59 23.09
CA ARG A 56 -2.75 14.04 22.46
C ARG A 56 -1.87 12.85 22.14
N ARG A 57 -2.44 11.86 21.44
CA ARG A 57 -1.66 11.11 20.46
C ARG A 57 -1.38 12.09 19.33
N THR A 58 -0.11 12.32 19.08
CA THR A 58 0.39 12.83 17.81
C THR A 58 -0.36 12.13 16.67
N SER A 59 -0.81 12.90 15.68
CA SER A 59 -1.42 12.41 14.44
C SER A 59 -0.45 11.49 13.71
N THR A 60 -0.38 10.23 14.11
CA THR A 60 0.24 9.17 13.33
C THR A 60 -0.82 8.67 12.37
N ASP A 61 -0.72 9.13 11.13
CA ASP A 61 -1.12 8.48 9.88
C ASP A 61 -2.25 7.44 10.04
N ASN A 62 -3.47 7.93 10.22
CA ASN A 62 -4.68 7.11 10.20
C ASN A 62 -5.21 6.96 8.76
N SER A 63 -4.39 7.31 7.75
CA SER A 63 -4.76 7.16 6.35
C SER A 63 -4.54 5.71 5.92
N ASN A 64 -5.62 5.01 5.55
CA ASN A 64 -5.52 3.67 4.92
C ASN A 64 -4.89 3.73 3.51
N SER A 65 -4.52 4.92 3.04
CA SER A 65 -3.97 5.16 1.71
C SER A 65 -2.46 4.97 1.70
N ARG A 66 -1.98 4.08 0.84
CA ARG A 66 -0.58 3.67 0.78
C ARG A 66 0.17 4.44 -0.29
N LEU A 67 1.40 4.83 0.00
CA LEU A 67 2.42 5.11 -1.03
C LEU A 67 3.51 4.04 -0.96
N ILE A 68 3.55 3.18 -1.97
CA ILE A 68 4.40 1.98 -2.00
C ILE A 68 5.50 2.14 -3.05
N ALA A 69 6.75 2.03 -2.64
CA ALA A 69 7.91 2.15 -3.54
C ALA A 69 8.54 0.78 -3.77
N TYR A 70 8.64 0.36 -5.03
CA TYR A 70 9.54 -0.75 -5.38
C TYR A 70 11.00 -0.30 -5.25
N LEU A 71 11.86 -1.18 -4.76
CA LEU A 71 13.29 -0.98 -4.59
C LEU A 71 14.04 -2.13 -5.26
N GLY A 72 14.66 -1.87 -6.42
CA GLY A 72 15.56 -2.83 -7.05
C GLY A 72 16.78 -3.08 -6.16
N ASN A 73 17.04 -4.33 -5.80
CA ASN A 73 18.07 -4.69 -4.83
C ASN A 73 19.51 -4.45 -5.32
N TRP A 74 19.66 -4.22 -6.62
CA TRP A 74 20.89 -3.80 -7.27
C TRP A 74 21.07 -2.27 -7.32
N GLN A 75 20.02 -1.50 -7.03
CA GLN A 75 20.01 -0.03 -7.13
C GLN A 75 20.40 0.63 -5.82
N ALA A 76 20.59 1.96 -5.84
CA ALA A 76 20.89 2.73 -4.64
C ALA A 76 19.78 2.59 -3.58
N CYS A 77 20.17 2.54 -2.31
CA CYS A 77 19.20 2.58 -1.21
C CYS A 77 18.46 3.94 -1.23
N PRO A 78 17.16 3.98 -0.87
CA PRO A 78 16.42 5.23 -0.78
C PRO A 78 17.04 6.19 0.24
N SER A 79 17.03 7.48 -0.10
CA SER A 79 17.40 8.58 0.79
C SER A 79 16.34 8.81 1.87
N ASP A 80 16.70 9.50 2.95
CA ASP A 80 15.74 9.83 4.02
C ASP A 80 14.55 10.67 3.51
N ALA A 81 14.77 11.57 2.54
CA ALA A 81 13.71 12.37 1.91
C ALA A 81 12.68 11.50 1.16
N GLN A 82 13.16 10.47 0.46
CA GLN A 82 12.29 9.49 -0.21
C GLN A 82 11.53 8.66 0.83
N LEU A 83 12.22 8.14 1.84
CA LEU A 83 11.63 7.35 2.92
C LEU A 83 10.55 8.11 3.70
N GLU A 84 10.67 9.42 3.84
CA GLU A 84 9.65 10.26 4.47
C GLU A 84 8.30 10.16 3.75
N GLN A 85 8.31 10.07 2.41
CA GLN A 85 7.07 9.99 1.62
C GLN A 85 6.44 8.60 1.64
N TYR A 86 7.25 7.54 1.74
CA TYR A 86 6.76 6.18 1.57
C TYR A 86 6.02 5.67 2.81
N THR A 87 5.06 4.78 2.60
CA THR A 87 4.43 3.98 3.66
C THR A 87 4.97 2.55 3.63
N HIS A 88 5.24 2.03 2.42
CA HIS A 88 5.72 0.67 2.19
C HIS A 88 6.94 0.71 1.26
N ILE A 89 7.84 -0.25 1.46
CA ILE A 89 8.99 -0.51 0.59
C ILE A 89 8.89 -1.96 0.14
N VAL A 90 8.87 -2.20 -1.17
CA VAL A 90 8.85 -3.53 -1.76
C VAL A 90 10.25 -3.84 -2.28
N VAL A 91 10.96 -4.77 -1.64
CA VAL A 91 12.33 -5.15 -2.02
C VAL A 91 12.28 -6.16 -3.17
N ALA A 92 12.76 -5.72 -4.33
CA ALA A 92 12.70 -6.43 -5.60
C ALA A 92 14.11 -6.94 -5.96
N PHE A 93 14.39 -8.24 -6.09
CA PHE A 93 13.47 -9.38 -6.04
C PHE A 93 14.13 -10.59 -5.37
N ALA A 94 13.31 -11.46 -4.78
CA ALA A 94 13.62 -12.88 -4.65
C ALA A 94 13.36 -13.56 -6.01
N VAL A 95 14.33 -14.35 -6.48
CA VAL A 95 14.31 -14.96 -7.83
C VAL A 95 14.92 -16.35 -7.80
N SER A 96 14.61 -17.16 -8.81
CA SER A 96 15.16 -18.50 -9.02
C SER A 96 16.21 -18.54 -10.14
N TYR A 97 16.92 -17.44 -10.40
CA TYR A 97 17.94 -17.37 -11.45
C TYR A 97 19.22 -16.67 -11.01
N THR A 98 20.29 -16.87 -11.78
CA THR A 98 21.47 -15.99 -11.76
C THR A 98 21.49 -15.14 -13.01
N TRP A 99 21.72 -13.83 -12.85
CA TRP A 99 21.64 -12.89 -13.96
C TRP A 99 22.65 -13.25 -15.05
N SER A 100 22.21 -13.18 -16.30
CA SER A 100 23.06 -13.38 -17.47
C SER A 100 22.59 -12.49 -18.62
N PRO A 101 23.51 -11.94 -19.43
CA PRO A 101 23.13 -11.10 -20.56
C PRO A 101 22.21 -11.82 -21.54
N GLY A 102 21.08 -11.19 -21.87
CA GLY A 102 20.13 -11.67 -22.88
C GLY A 102 19.14 -12.72 -22.36
N LYS A 103 19.61 -13.73 -21.63
CA LYS A 103 18.77 -14.73 -20.94
C LYS A 103 19.42 -15.11 -19.61
N ASN A 104 18.63 -15.10 -18.55
CA ASN A 104 19.03 -15.48 -17.20
C ASN A 104 19.25 -16.99 -17.10
N ASN A 105 20.19 -17.39 -16.24
CA ASN A 105 20.44 -18.79 -15.95
C ASN A 105 19.48 -19.25 -14.86
N CYS A 106 18.33 -19.77 -15.28
CA CYS A 106 17.29 -20.28 -14.40
C CYS A 106 17.77 -21.50 -13.59
N SER A 107 17.33 -21.60 -12.34
CA SER A 107 17.58 -22.74 -11.47
C SER A 107 16.65 -23.89 -11.87
N PRO A 108 17.19 -25.06 -12.30
CA PRO A 108 16.36 -26.18 -12.75
C PRO A 108 15.56 -26.83 -11.61
N THR A 109 15.87 -26.49 -10.36
CA THR A 109 15.13 -26.95 -9.18
C THR A 109 14.35 -25.83 -8.49
N CYS A 110 14.22 -24.65 -9.12
CA CYS A 110 13.60 -23.46 -8.53
C CYS A 110 14.19 -23.09 -7.15
N GLU A 111 15.52 -23.12 -7.02
CA GLU A 111 16.17 -22.60 -5.82
C GLU A 111 16.05 -21.07 -5.76
N ILE A 112 15.46 -20.55 -4.68
CA ILE A 112 15.31 -19.11 -4.45
C ILE A 112 16.33 -18.66 -3.40
N ALA A 113 17.28 -17.84 -3.82
CA ALA A 113 18.30 -17.28 -2.93
C ALA A 113 17.70 -16.20 -2.00
N THR A 114 18.31 -16.00 -0.81
CA THR A 114 17.97 -14.82 0.01
C THR A 114 18.35 -13.58 -0.80
N PRO A 115 17.42 -12.64 -1.04
CA PRO A 115 17.67 -11.50 -1.88
C PRO A 115 18.58 -10.48 -1.18
N LEU A 116 19.28 -9.71 -1.99
CA LEU A 116 19.93 -8.48 -1.56
C LEU A 116 18.84 -7.43 -1.26
N VAL A 117 19.20 -6.30 -0.64
CA VAL A 117 18.25 -5.24 -0.29
C VAL A 117 18.42 -4.00 -1.16
N CYS A 118 19.64 -3.46 -1.23
CA CYS A 118 20.03 -2.34 -2.09
C CYS A 118 21.57 -2.30 -2.20
N ASN A 119 22.09 -1.58 -3.19
CA ASN A 119 23.50 -1.45 -3.51
C ASN A 119 24.21 -2.79 -3.75
N ASN A 120 23.47 -3.83 -4.18
CA ASN A 120 23.99 -5.21 -4.28
C ASN A 120 24.53 -5.73 -2.93
N GLN A 121 23.89 -5.37 -1.82
CA GLN A 121 24.28 -5.80 -0.48
C GLN A 121 23.12 -6.39 0.30
N ALA A 122 23.41 -7.41 1.11
CA ALA A 122 22.49 -7.87 2.15
C ALA A 122 22.48 -6.81 3.27
N ARG A 123 21.31 -6.24 3.56
CA ARG A 123 21.13 -5.17 4.55
C ARG A 123 19.91 -5.40 5.45
N PRO A 124 19.87 -6.49 6.23
CA PRO A 124 18.79 -6.72 7.20
C PRO A 124 18.71 -5.59 8.25
N ASP A 125 19.82 -4.90 8.50
CA ASP A 125 19.87 -3.68 9.34
C ASP A 125 18.97 -2.56 8.80
N LEU A 126 18.90 -2.39 7.47
CA LEU A 126 18.06 -1.37 6.86
C LEU A 126 16.59 -1.76 6.90
N ILE A 127 16.25 -3.04 6.75
CA ILE A 127 14.88 -3.53 6.91
C ILE A 127 14.39 -3.20 8.32
N ALA A 128 15.17 -3.55 9.35
CA ALA A 128 14.86 -3.21 10.73
C ALA A 128 14.71 -1.69 10.94
N ARG A 129 15.64 -0.88 10.42
CA ARG A 129 15.57 0.58 10.50
C ARG A 129 14.31 1.15 9.85
N TRP A 130 13.92 0.69 8.66
CA TRP A 130 12.73 1.20 7.99
C TRP A 130 11.45 0.82 8.74
N LYS A 131 11.43 -0.37 9.35
CA LYS A 131 10.33 -0.79 10.22
C LYS A 131 10.25 0.05 11.50
N ASP A 132 11.39 0.40 12.11
CA ASP A 132 11.44 1.32 13.25
C ASP A 132 10.97 2.74 12.89
N MET A 133 11.06 3.13 11.61
CA MET A 133 10.48 4.35 11.06
C MET A 133 8.97 4.23 10.75
N GLY A 134 8.34 3.11 11.11
CA GLY A 134 6.92 2.83 10.88
C GLY A 134 6.59 2.42 9.45
N LYS A 135 7.59 2.04 8.64
CA LYS A 135 7.36 1.55 7.27
C LYS A 135 7.08 0.06 7.27
N LYS A 136 6.26 -0.39 6.34
CA LYS A 136 6.15 -1.82 5.99
C LYS A 136 7.21 -2.17 4.95
N VAL A 137 7.90 -3.29 5.13
CA VAL A 137 8.93 -3.75 4.18
C VAL A 137 8.53 -5.13 3.68
N ILE A 138 8.16 -5.24 2.41
CA ILE A 138 7.63 -6.45 1.78
C ILE A 138 8.67 -7.03 0.83
N LEU A 139 8.78 -8.35 0.78
CA LEU A 139 9.61 -9.06 -0.20
C LEU A 139 8.83 -9.26 -1.51
N SER A 140 9.33 -8.80 -2.66
CA SER A 140 8.73 -9.20 -3.96
C SER A 140 9.43 -10.44 -4.54
N PHE A 141 8.63 -11.44 -4.91
CA PHE A 141 9.05 -12.64 -5.62
C PHE A 141 8.57 -12.58 -7.07
N GLY A 142 9.50 -12.66 -8.02
CA GLY A 142 9.16 -12.64 -9.44
C GLY A 142 9.92 -11.58 -10.23
N GLY A 143 9.15 -10.75 -10.93
CA GLY A 143 9.59 -9.70 -11.84
C GLY A 143 10.01 -10.22 -13.22
N ALA A 144 10.17 -9.29 -14.16
CA ALA A 144 10.51 -9.54 -15.56
C ALA A 144 11.66 -10.52 -15.81
N GLY A 145 12.67 -10.58 -14.92
CA GLY A 145 13.83 -11.46 -15.07
C GLY A 145 13.53 -12.95 -14.82
N MET A 146 12.42 -13.28 -14.17
CA MET A 146 11.92 -14.65 -14.06
C MET A 146 11.23 -15.13 -15.34
N GLY A 147 10.82 -14.19 -16.20
CA GLY A 147 10.06 -14.44 -17.42
C GLY A 147 8.86 -13.51 -17.51
N GLY A 148 8.59 -13.05 -18.73
CA GLY A 148 7.49 -12.14 -19.04
C GLY A 148 6.64 -12.61 -20.22
N SER A 149 5.34 -12.29 -20.23
CA SER A 149 4.39 -12.75 -21.25
C SER A 149 4.51 -12.07 -22.64
N TRP A 150 5.58 -11.30 -22.85
CA TRP A 150 5.81 -10.50 -24.07
C TRP A 150 6.89 -11.11 -24.98
N SER A 151 6.80 -10.82 -26.27
CA SER A 151 7.61 -11.47 -27.32
C SER A 151 9.12 -11.22 -27.23
N SER A 152 9.55 -10.14 -26.56
CA SER A 152 10.97 -9.86 -26.34
C SER A 152 11.56 -10.54 -25.11
N SER A 153 10.75 -11.22 -24.29
CA SER A 153 11.28 -11.98 -23.14
C SER A 153 11.89 -13.29 -23.61
N ALA A 154 13.11 -13.57 -23.18
CA ALA A 154 13.78 -14.85 -23.38
C ALA A 154 13.80 -15.72 -22.11
N ASP A 155 13.38 -15.14 -20.99
CA ASP A 155 13.42 -15.76 -19.66
C ASP A 155 12.18 -16.64 -19.44
N ASP A 156 12.42 -17.83 -18.89
CA ASP A 156 11.44 -18.91 -18.70
C ASP A 156 11.64 -19.59 -17.32
N CYS A 157 12.13 -18.85 -16.33
CA CYS A 157 12.50 -19.40 -15.03
C CYS A 157 11.30 -19.88 -14.21
N TRP A 158 10.10 -19.36 -14.51
CA TRP A 158 8.84 -19.84 -13.95
C TRP A 158 8.56 -21.31 -14.26
N ASP A 159 8.94 -21.80 -15.45
CA ASP A 159 8.69 -23.19 -15.88
C ASP A 159 9.29 -24.20 -14.89
N TYR A 160 10.44 -23.88 -14.30
CA TYR A 160 11.12 -24.75 -13.35
C TYR A 160 10.50 -24.75 -11.95
N CYS A 161 9.62 -23.79 -11.67
CA CYS A 161 8.95 -23.62 -10.38
C CYS A 161 7.58 -24.29 -10.33
N PHE A 162 6.95 -24.56 -11.47
CA PHE A 162 5.70 -25.30 -11.53
C PHE A 162 5.87 -26.73 -10.97
N GLY A 163 4.95 -27.16 -10.10
CA GLY A 163 5.03 -28.42 -9.36
C GLY A 163 5.96 -28.39 -8.14
N ARG A 164 6.45 -27.21 -7.74
CA ARG A 164 7.32 -26.99 -6.55
C ARG A 164 6.73 -25.97 -5.58
N GLU A 165 5.42 -25.85 -5.55
CA GLU A 165 4.68 -24.81 -4.82
C GLU A 165 5.05 -24.82 -3.32
N THR A 166 5.07 -26.00 -2.69
CA THR A 166 5.48 -26.13 -1.28
C THR A 166 6.92 -25.66 -1.04
N GLN A 167 7.85 -26.01 -1.94
CA GLN A 167 9.24 -25.58 -1.84
C GLN A 167 9.37 -24.05 -1.94
N VAL A 168 8.62 -23.44 -2.87
CA VAL A 168 8.58 -21.98 -3.04
C VAL A 168 7.98 -21.31 -1.80
N VAL A 169 6.85 -21.81 -1.31
CA VAL A 169 6.18 -21.28 -0.10
C VAL A 169 7.10 -21.37 1.11
N ASP A 170 7.64 -22.55 1.42
CA ASP A 170 8.52 -22.76 2.55
C ASP A 170 9.75 -21.84 2.48
N ARG A 171 10.30 -21.68 1.27
CA ARG A 171 11.47 -20.83 1.09
C ARG A 171 11.16 -19.35 1.28
N LEU A 172 10.07 -18.84 0.71
CA LEU A 172 9.67 -17.44 0.85
C LEU A 172 9.27 -17.11 2.31
N VAL A 173 8.54 -18.00 2.99
CA VAL A 173 8.25 -17.87 4.42
C VAL A 173 9.54 -17.85 5.24
N GLY A 174 10.50 -18.72 4.91
CA GLY A 174 11.83 -18.73 5.50
C GLY A 174 12.55 -17.39 5.34
N ILE A 175 12.58 -16.81 4.13
CA ILE A 175 13.21 -15.50 3.87
C ILE A 175 12.53 -14.40 4.69
N VAL A 176 11.20 -14.39 4.74
CA VAL A 176 10.44 -13.40 5.53
C VAL A 176 10.86 -13.45 7.00
N ALA A 177 10.96 -14.65 7.58
CA ALA A 177 11.39 -14.84 8.96
C ALA A 177 12.87 -14.50 9.19
N GLU A 178 13.76 -14.92 8.28
CA GLU A 178 15.21 -14.70 8.35
C GLU A 178 15.57 -13.21 8.28
N MET A 179 14.93 -12.47 7.38
CA MET A 179 15.23 -11.07 7.08
C MET A 179 14.33 -10.08 7.82
N GLY A 180 13.25 -10.56 8.43
CA GLY A 180 12.29 -9.73 9.17
C GLY A 180 11.38 -8.90 8.26
N PHE A 181 11.05 -9.38 7.06
CA PHE A 181 10.06 -8.73 6.20
C PHE A 181 8.67 -8.76 6.84
N ASP A 182 7.81 -7.84 6.42
CA ASP A 182 6.41 -7.73 6.84
C ASP A 182 5.44 -8.49 5.93
N GLY A 183 5.93 -9.13 4.87
CA GLY A 183 5.07 -9.77 3.90
C GLY A 183 5.77 -10.22 2.62
N VAL A 184 4.97 -10.74 1.69
CA VAL A 184 5.38 -11.13 0.34
C VAL A 184 4.47 -10.46 -0.69
N ASP A 185 5.09 -9.97 -1.74
CA ASP A 185 4.45 -9.57 -2.99
C ASP A 185 4.78 -10.62 -4.07
N ILE A 186 3.78 -10.99 -4.87
CA ILE A 186 3.94 -11.86 -6.04
C ILE A 186 3.87 -11.01 -7.30
N ASP A 187 5.03 -10.72 -7.88
CA ASP A 187 5.17 -10.01 -9.14
C ASP A 187 5.29 -11.01 -10.30
N TYR A 188 4.19 -11.73 -10.54
CA TYR A 188 4.10 -12.72 -11.61
C TYR A 188 3.65 -12.04 -12.92
N GLU A 189 4.54 -11.99 -13.90
CA GLU A 189 4.31 -11.34 -15.20
C GLU A 189 4.31 -12.32 -16.38
N TYR A 190 4.21 -13.62 -16.09
CA TYR A 190 4.37 -14.70 -17.07
C TYR A 190 3.04 -15.25 -17.59
N TYR A 191 3.11 -16.24 -18.46
CA TYR A 191 1.93 -16.83 -19.09
C TYR A 191 1.05 -17.59 -18.07
N LEU A 192 -0.27 -17.57 -18.29
CA LEU A 192 -1.28 -18.31 -17.53
C LEU A 192 -2.18 -19.19 -18.40
N ASP A 193 -2.17 -18.98 -19.72
CA ASP A 193 -2.91 -19.79 -20.68
C ASP A 193 -1.97 -20.49 -21.65
N ASP A 194 -2.33 -21.70 -22.07
CA ASP A 194 -1.65 -22.37 -23.18
C ASP A 194 -1.67 -21.50 -24.43
N ASN A 195 -0.50 -21.33 -25.03
CA ASN A 195 -0.26 -20.52 -26.20
C ASN A 195 -0.79 -19.07 -26.04
N GLN A 196 -0.80 -18.53 -24.82
CA GLN A 196 -1.16 -17.13 -24.55
C GLN A 196 -0.34 -16.22 -25.47
N ASN A 197 -1.04 -15.31 -26.17
CA ASN A 197 -0.42 -14.38 -27.14
C ASN A 197 0.38 -15.08 -28.27
N GLY A 198 0.10 -16.36 -28.56
CA GLY A 198 0.82 -17.12 -29.58
C GLY A 198 2.24 -17.53 -29.16
N SER A 199 2.52 -17.59 -27.86
CA SER A 199 3.85 -17.87 -27.31
C SER A 199 4.35 -19.30 -27.50
N GLY A 200 3.47 -20.25 -27.79
CA GLY A 200 3.78 -21.67 -27.75
C GLY A 200 3.94 -22.24 -26.33
N PHE A 201 3.66 -21.46 -25.28
CA PHE A 201 3.62 -21.92 -23.88
C PHE A 201 2.61 -23.07 -23.70
N GLN A 202 2.92 -24.05 -22.85
CA GLN A 202 2.11 -25.27 -22.69
C GLN A 202 1.83 -25.65 -21.22
N TYR A 203 2.12 -24.74 -20.30
CA TYR A 203 1.96 -24.97 -18.86
C TYR A 203 0.83 -24.11 -18.26
N GLY A 204 -0.25 -23.88 -19.01
CA GLY A 204 -1.36 -23.05 -18.56
C GLY A 204 -2.03 -23.58 -17.28
N ALA A 205 -2.27 -24.89 -17.20
CA ALA A 205 -2.87 -25.49 -16.02
C ALA A 205 -1.93 -25.43 -14.80
N GLU A 206 -0.65 -25.70 -15.02
CA GLU A 206 0.38 -25.72 -14.00
C GLU A 206 0.69 -24.32 -13.46
N SER A 207 0.75 -23.30 -14.32
CA SER A 207 0.94 -21.91 -13.90
C SER A 207 -0.23 -21.38 -13.09
N GLN A 208 -1.48 -21.72 -13.46
CA GLN A 208 -2.66 -21.37 -12.67
C GLN A 208 -2.69 -22.08 -11.31
N ALA A 209 -2.32 -23.37 -11.26
CA ALA A 209 -2.20 -24.12 -10.02
C ALA A 209 -1.11 -23.52 -9.12
N PHE A 210 0.07 -23.27 -9.69
CA PHE A 210 1.20 -22.64 -9.00
C PHE A 210 0.79 -21.33 -8.34
N LEU A 211 0.17 -20.43 -9.10
CA LEU A 211 -0.21 -19.12 -8.57
C LEU A 211 -1.23 -19.25 -7.43
N LYS A 212 -2.24 -20.12 -7.55
CA LYS A 212 -3.22 -20.35 -6.47
C LYS A 212 -2.59 -20.95 -5.22
N ASP A 213 -1.81 -22.00 -5.40
CA ASP A 213 -1.26 -22.80 -4.30
C ASP A 213 -0.15 -22.02 -3.56
N VAL A 214 0.67 -21.25 -4.28
CA VAL A 214 1.65 -20.34 -3.65
C VAL A 214 0.94 -19.22 -2.89
N THR A 215 -0.09 -18.57 -3.45
CA THR A 215 -0.85 -17.53 -2.74
C THR A 215 -1.47 -18.06 -1.44
N VAL A 216 -2.20 -19.18 -1.51
CA VAL A 216 -2.85 -19.77 -0.32
C VAL A 216 -1.82 -20.32 0.66
N GLY A 217 -0.76 -20.96 0.16
CA GLY A 217 0.34 -21.48 0.96
C GLY A 217 1.07 -20.39 1.73
N LEU A 218 1.38 -19.26 1.09
CA LEU A 218 2.00 -18.10 1.75
C LEU A 218 1.10 -17.51 2.84
N ARG A 219 -0.21 -17.34 2.56
CA ARG A 219 -1.15 -16.87 3.58
C ARG A 219 -1.18 -17.77 4.81
N ASN A 220 -1.11 -19.09 4.62
CA ASN A 220 -1.14 -20.06 5.71
C ASN A 220 0.21 -20.20 6.43
N GLY A 221 1.32 -19.99 5.72
CA GLY A 221 2.67 -20.17 6.25
C GLY A 221 3.26 -18.93 6.92
N MET A 222 2.86 -17.72 6.50
CA MET A 222 3.34 -16.47 7.09
C MET A 222 2.66 -16.15 8.43
N ALA A 223 3.34 -15.36 9.27
CA ALA A 223 2.80 -14.92 10.54
C ALA A 223 1.49 -14.11 10.37
N PRO A 224 0.53 -14.20 11.31
CA PRO A 224 -0.67 -13.37 11.27
C PRO A 224 -0.33 -11.88 11.19
N GLY A 225 -0.99 -11.17 10.27
CA GLY A 225 -0.72 -9.75 10.01
C GLY A 225 0.44 -9.48 9.05
N ALA A 226 1.08 -10.52 8.51
CA ALA A 226 1.96 -10.37 7.36
C ALA A 226 1.14 -10.03 6.10
N GLU A 227 1.67 -9.11 5.30
CA GLU A 227 1.02 -8.62 4.09
C GLU A 227 1.26 -9.56 2.91
N LEU A 228 0.21 -9.90 2.17
CA LEU A 228 0.29 -10.68 0.93
C LEU A 228 -0.37 -9.93 -0.22
N THR A 229 0.39 -9.70 -1.27
CA THR A 229 -0.03 -8.90 -2.43
C THR A 229 0.35 -9.55 -3.74
N HIS A 230 -0.27 -9.11 -4.83
CA HIS A 230 0.18 -9.41 -6.20
C HIS A 230 0.30 -8.11 -6.97
N ALA A 231 1.20 -8.09 -7.96
CA ALA A 231 1.42 -6.95 -8.84
C ALA A 231 1.20 -7.28 -10.34
N PRO A 232 0.01 -7.72 -10.77
CA PRO A 232 -0.22 -8.14 -12.15
C PRO A 232 -0.35 -6.97 -13.14
N MET A 233 -0.10 -7.23 -14.42
CA MET A 233 -0.32 -6.29 -15.51
C MET A 233 -1.83 -6.10 -15.79
N ASP A 234 -2.25 -4.86 -16.13
CA ASP A 234 -3.66 -4.54 -16.39
C ASP A 234 -4.36 -5.39 -17.49
N PRO A 235 -3.71 -5.89 -18.57
CA PRO A 235 -4.39 -6.69 -19.58
C PRO A 235 -4.72 -8.10 -19.11
N ASP A 236 -3.91 -8.66 -18.20
CA ASP A 236 -4.13 -9.99 -17.64
C ASP A 236 -5.24 -9.99 -16.58
N LEU A 237 -5.53 -8.82 -16.03
CA LEU A 237 -6.54 -8.58 -15.01
C LEU A 237 -7.94 -8.22 -15.54
N GLN A 238 -8.15 -8.21 -16.85
CA GLN A 238 -9.50 -7.91 -17.38
C GLN A 238 -10.51 -8.99 -16.96
N PRO A 239 -11.76 -8.63 -16.60
CA PRO A 239 -12.79 -9.61 -16.29
C PRO A 239 -12.92 -10.69 -17.37
N GLY A 240 -12.87 -11.96 -16.95
CA GLY A 240 -12.89 -13.12 -17.85
C GLY A 240 -11.52 -13.60 -18.32
N ARG A 241 -10.43 -12.86 -18.06
CA ARG A 241 -9.06 -13.36 -18.24
C ARG A 241 -8.65 -14.30 -17.11
N THR A 242 -7.64 -15.11 -17.39
CA THR A 242 -7.21 -16.18 -16.49
C THR A 242 -6.62 -15.67 -15.19
N TYR A 243 -5.80 -14.61 -15.21
CA TYR A 243 -5.27 -14.01 -13.97
C TYR A 243 -6.43 -13.49 -13.09
N PHE A 244 -7.39 -12.76 -13.68
CA PHE A 244 -8.57 -12.31 -12.95
C PHE A 244 -9.34 -13.48 -12.31
N ASN A 245 -9.55 -14.59 -13.03
CA ASN A 245 -10.27 -15.74 -12.51
C ASN A 245 -9.49 -16.47 -11.40
N VAL A 246 -8.17 -16.62 -11.55
CA VAL A 246 -7.29 -17.17 -10.51
C VAL A 246 -7.41 -16.32 -9.24
N LEU A 247 -7.25 -15.00 -9.35
CA LEU A 247 -7.35 -14.11 -8.19
C LEU A 247 -8.75 -14.10 -7.60
N LYS A 248 -9.80 -14.24 -8.40
CA LYS A 248 -11.17 -14.31 -7.87
C LYS A 248 -11.38 -15.52 -6.96
N GLU A 249 -10.68 -16.63 -7.21
CA GLU A 249 -10.72 -17.81 -6.34
C GLU A 249 -9.95 -17.61 -5.03
N VAL A 250 -8.86 -16.82 -5.06
CA VAL A 250 -7.93 -16.69 -3.91
C VAL A 250 -7.84 -15.29 -3.32
N SER A 251 -8.68 -14.33 -3.73
CA SER A 251 -8.59 -12.92 -3.30
C SER A 251 -8.80 -12.74 -1.80
N TYR A 252 -9.51 -13.68 -1.16
CA TYR A 252 -9.67 -13.72 0.30
C TYR A 252 -8.33 -13.86 1.04
N ALA A 253 -7.30 -14.37 0.38
CA ALA A 253 -5.96 -14.51 0.94
C ALA A 253 -5.12 -13.23 0.80
N LEU A 254 -5.56 -12.23 0.02
CA LEU A 254 -4.80 -11.02 -0.25
C LEU A 254 -5.14 -9.86 0.69
N ASP A 255 -4.10 -9.11 1.09
CA ASP A 255 -4.28 -7.85 1.80
C ASP A 255 -4.68 -6.73 0.84
N PHE A 256 -4.08 -6.68 -0.35
CA PHE A 256 -4.44 -5.78 -1.43
C PHE A 256 -3.79 -6.23 -2.75
N LEU A 257 -4.24 -5.66 -3.86
CA LEU A 257 -3.77 -5.90 -5.21
C LEU A 257 -3.10 -4.63 -5.77
N MET A 258 -2.01 -4.80 -6.51
CA MET A 258 -1.20 -3.73 -7.12
C MET A 258 -1.24 -3.82 -8.66
N PRO A 259 -2.37 -3.53 -9.33
CA PRO A 259 -2.43 -3.54 -10.79
C PRO A 259 -1.45 -2.55 -11.43
N GLN A 260 -0.61 -3.04 -12.33
CA GLN A 260 0.37 -2.23 -13.05
C GLN A 260 -0.28 -1.53 -14.27
N TYR A 261 -0.69 -0.26 -14.14
CA TYR A 261 -1.27 0.53 -15.24
C TYR A 261 -0.22 1.11 -16.20
N TYR A 262 0.85 0.36 -16.46
CA TYR A 262 1.98 0.79 -17.29
C TYR A 262 2.62 -0.31 -18.15
N ASN A 263 2.30 -1.59 -17.88
CA ASN A 263 2.79 -2.74 -18.64
C ASN A 263 1.70 -3.37 -19.54
N GLY A 264 0.60 -2.66 -19.76
CA GLY A 264 -0.50 -3.13 -20.59
C GLY A 264 -1.06 -2.11 -21.56
N ASN A 265 -2.38 -1.90 -21.53
CA ASN A 265 -3.09 -1.13 -22.56
C ASN A 265 -3.77 0.12 -21.99
N VAL A 266 -4.08 0.12 -20.70
CA VAL A 266 -4.75 1.23 -20.05
C VAL A 266 -3.75 2.34 -19.74
N ARG A 267 -3.92 3.50 -20.39
CA ARG A 267 -3.15 4.72 -20.10
C ARG A 267 -3.95 5.63 -19.19
N SER A 268 -3.65 5.62 -17.89
CA SER A 268 -4.45 6.33 -16.88
C SER A 268 -4.57 7.85 -17.10
N SER A 269 -3.57 8.48 -17.72
CA SER A 269 -3.59 9.94 -17.99
C SER A 269 -4.41 10.34 -19.22
N THR A 270 -4.47 9.50 -20.26
CA THR A 270 -5.17 9.80 -21.51
C THR A 270 -6.49 9.04 -21.67
N ASN A 271 -6.68 7.98 -20.89
CA ASN A 271 -7.87 7.16 -20.82
C ASN A 271 -8.19 6.86 -19.35
N PHE A 272 -8.46 7.91 -18.58
CA PHE A 272 -8.81 7.77 -17.17
C PHE A 272 -10.10 6.96 -16.98
N ASP A 273 -11.11 7.15 -17.84
CA ASP A 273 -12.37 6.40 -17.76
C ASP A 273 -12.15 4.88 -17.91
N GLY A 274 -11.26 4.46 -18.81
CA GLY A 274 -10.87 3.06 -18.94
C GLY A 274 -10.15 2.53 -17.71
N ALA A 275 -9.27 3.35 -17.11
CA ALA A 275 -8.58 3.00 -15.87
C ALA A 275 -9.53 2.88 -14.68
N LEU A 276 -10.46 3.83 -14.54
CA LEU A 276 -11.50 3.83 -13.53
C LEU A 276 -12.42 2.62 -13.71
N SER A 277 -12.88 2.33 -14.93
CA SER A 277 -13.70 1.15 -15.22
C SER A 277 -12.97 -0.15 -14.86
N HIS A 278 -11.67 -0.24 -15.14
CA HIS A 278 -10.88 -1.41 -14.75
C HIS A 278 -10.74 -1.50 -13.22
N PHE A 279 -10.41 -0.38 -12.55
CA PHE A 279 -10.32 -0.31 -11.09
C PHE A 279 -11.63 -0.73 -10.42
N THR A 280 -12.78 -0.25 -10.91
CA THR A 280 -14.13 -0.64 -10.45
C THR A 280 -14.35 -2.15 -10.62
N ALA A 281 -14.00 -2.70 -11.79
CA ALA A 281 -14.19 -4.12 -12.05
C ALA A 281 -13.36 -5.02 -11.11
N LEU A 282 -12.14 -4.60 -10.74
CA LEU A 282 -11.32 -5.29 -9.75
C LEU A 282 -11.90 -5.15 -8.34
N THR A 283 -12.30 -3.94 -7.96
CA THR A 283 -12.90 -3.64 -6.65
C THR A 283 -14.14 -4.48 -6.40
N ASP A 284 -15.08 -4.50 -7.35
CA ASP A 284 -16.33 -5.25 -7.22
C ASP A 284 -16.13 -6.75 -7.41
N GLY A 285 -15.30 -7.12 -8.38
CA GLY A 285 -15.13 -8.50 -8.83
C GLY A 285 -14.27 -9.37 -7.91
N LEU A 286 -13.29 -8.76 -7.22
CA LEU A 286 -12.32 -9.48 -6.37
C LEU A 286 -12.50 -9.18 -4.88
N PHE A 287 -12.93 -7.96 -4.53
CA PHE A 287 -12.93 -7.48 -3.14
C PHE A 287 -14.31 -7.03 -2.64
N GLY A 288 -15.39 -7.43 -3.31
CA GLY A 288 -16.75 -7.21 -2.84
C GLY A 288 -17.12 -5.73 -2.69
N GLY A 289 -16.49 -4.85 -3.48
CA GLY A 289 -16.73 -3.41 -3.44
C GLY A 289 -15.80 -2.63 -2.51
N ASP A 290 -14.75 -3.25 -1.94
CA ASP A 290 -13.77 -2.57 -1.08
C ASP A 290 -12.61 -1.95 -1.91
N PRO A 291 -12.63 -0.63 -2.19
CA PRO A 291 -11.59 0.02 -2.99
C PRO A 291 -10.25 0.17 -2.26
N SER A 292 -10.23 0.01 -0.92
CA SER A 292 -9.00 0.11 -0.12
C SER A 292 -8.03 -1.05 -0.38
N LYS A 293 -8.54 -2.11 -1.04
CA LYS A 293 -7.84 -3.31 -1.49
C LYS A 293 -7.15 -3.16 -2.85
N ILE A 294 -7.32 -2.06 -3.57
CA ILE A 294 -6.65 -1.82 -4.85
C ILE A 294 -5.72 -0.63 -4.72
N VAL A 295 -4.43 -0.84 -5.01
CA VAL A 295 -3.38 0.19 -4.98
C VAL A 295 -2.94 0.48 -6.41
N PHE A 296 -3.09 1.73 -6.84
CA PHE A 296 -2.95 2.13 -8.24
C PHE A 296 -1.48 2.23 -8.68
N GLY A 297 -1.10 1.49 -9.74
CA GLY A 297 0.29 1.41 -10.20
C GLY A 297 0.73 2.46 -11.21
N PHE A 298 1.89 3.06 -10.97
CA PHE A 298 2.54 4.02 -11.87
C PHE A 298 3.93 3.57 -12.29
N CYS A 299 4.28 3.87 -13.55
CA CYS A 299 5.67 3.91 -13.98
C CYS A 299 6.12 5.35 -14.09
N ILE A 300 7.26 5.66 -13.48
CA ILE A 300 7.73 7.05 -13.35
C ILE A 300 8.87 7.37 -14.32
N LYS A 301 9.47 6.35 -14.92
CA LYS A 301 10.57 6.47 -15.88
C LYS A 301 10.75 5.18 -16.70
N ASP A 302 11.28 5.33 -17.91
CA ASP A 302 11.66 4.24 -18.83
C ASP A 302 10.53 3.31 -19.29
N CYS A 303 9.25 3.70 -19.12
CA CYS A 303 8.10 3.03 -19.72
C CYS A 303 7.55 3.81 -20.92
N ALA A 304 7.61 3.19 -22.10
CA ALA A 304 7.29 3.81 -23.39
C ALA A 304 5.84 4.35 -23.45
N GLY A 305 5.69 5.67 -23.28
CA GLY A 305 4.41 6.37 -23.29
C GLY A 305 3.55 6.20 -22.03
N TYR A 306 4.03 5.48 -21.02
CA TYR A 306 3.33 5.27 -19.75
C TYR A 306 3.91 6.11 -18.61
N ASN A 307 5.10 6.69 -18.80
CA ASN A 307 5.72 7.55 -17.79
C ASN A 307 4.80 8.71 -17.41
N LEU A 308 4.54 8.85 -16.11
CA LEU A 308 3.89 10.01 -15.53
C LEU A 308 4.79 10.64 -14.49
N ASP A 309 4.91 11.96 -14.54
CA ASP A 309 5.54 12.72 -13.48
C ASP A 309 4.66 12.77 -12.22
N GLY A 310 5.21 13.29 -11.13
CA GLY A 310 4.53 13.35 -9.83
C GLY A 310 3.19 14.12 -9.91
N PRO A 311 3.16 15.35 -10.46
CA PRO A 311 1.92 16.12 -10.62
C PRO A 311 0.85 15.42 -11.48
N ALA A 312 1.22 14.82 -12.62
CA ALA A 312 0.27 14.09 -13.45
C ALA A 312 -0.28 12.85 -12.74
N SER A 313 0.57 12.13 -12.00
CA SER A 313 0.17 10.97 -11.20
C SER A 313 -0.76 11.39 -10.05
N ALA A 314 -0.47 12.51 -9.38
CA ALA A 314 -1.34 13.10 -8.37
C ALA A 314 -2.71 13.46 -8.96
N LEU A 315 -2.79 14.02 -10.18
CA LEU A 315 -4.06 14.30 -10.84
C LEU A 315 -4.88 13.02 -11.11
N VAL A 316 -4.22 11.92 -11.51
CA VAL A 316 -4.89 10.61 -11.66
C VAL A 316 -5.47 10.15 -10.32
N MET A 317 -4.72 10.27 -9.22
CA MET A 317 -5.21 9.91 -7.88
C MET A 317 -6.37 10.81 -7.43
N ALA A 318 -6.28 12.12 -7.68
CA ALA A 318 -7.36 13.06 -7.39
C ALA A 318 -8.65 12.71 -8.15
N ASN A 319 -8.54 12.33 -9.42
CA ASN A 319 -9.69 11.89 -10.22
C ASN A 319 -10.25 10.54 -9.72
N LEU A 320 -9.38 9.63 -9.27
CA LEU A 320 -9.80 8.37 -8.67
C LEU A 320 -10.57 8.63 -7.37
N ALA A 321 -10.08 9.53 -6.51
CA ALA A 321 -10.69 9.88 -5.24
C ALA A 321 -12.10 10.50 -5.37
N GLN A 322 -12.43 11.13 -6.50
CA GLN A 322 -13.80 11.59 -6.78
C GLN A 322 -14.82 10.44 -6.81
N ASN A 323 -14.39 9.22 -7.15
CA ASN A 323 -15.24 8.02 -7.20
C ASN A 323 -14.96 7.07 -6.02
N TYR A 324 -13.70 6.98 -5.61
CA TYR A 324 -13.20 6.09 -4.57
C TYR A 324 -12.28 6.86 -3.60
N PRO A 325 -12.81 7.70 -2.71
CA PRO A 325 -12.01 8.50 -1.78
C PRO A 325 -11.21 7.62 -0.81
N CYS A 326 -11.70 6.42 -0.51
CA CYS A 326 -11.03 5.40 0.31
C CYS A 326 -10.23 4.37 -0.52
N ASN A 327 -9.68 4.76 -1.68
CA ASN A 327 -8.85 3.85 -2.49
C ASN A 327 -7.59 3.42 -1.71
N GLY A 328 -6.97 2.31 -2.13
CA GLY A 328 -5.82 1.72 -1.44
C GLY A 328 -4.53 2.53 -1.55
N GLY A 329 -4.51 3.59 -2.37
CA GLY A 329 -3.37 4.47 -2.60
C GLY A 329 -2.67 4.20 -3.93
N ALA A 330 -1.37 4.49 -3.97
CA ALA A 330 -0.53 4.36 -5.15
C ALA A 330 0.73 3.54 -4.89
N PHE A 331 1.19 2.81 -5.90
CA PHE A 331 2.53 2.24 -5.93
C PHE A 331 3.26 2.66 -7.20
N PHE A 332 4.59 2.57 -7.16
CA PHE A 332 5.37 2.93 -8.33
C PHE A 332 6.66 2.12 -8.50
N TRP A 333 7.02 1.95 -9.76
CA TRP A 333 8.34 1.49 -10.21
C TRP A 333 9.13 2.71 -10.69
N VAL A 334 10.23 3.14 -10.03
CA VAL A 334 10.96 2.53 -8.89
C VAL A 334 11.62 3.61 -8.03
N ALA A 335 11.92 3.33 -6.75
CA ALA A 335 12.50 4.27 -5.79
C ALA A 335 13.76 4.97 -6.29
N ASN A 336 14.62 4.30 -7.05
CA ASN A 336 15.85 4.89 -7.59
C ASN A 336 15.59 6.09 -8.52
N ASP A 337 14.45 6.13 -9.20
CA ASP A 337 14.11 7.20 -10.14
C ASP A 337 13.32 8.35 -9.50
N ASP A 338 12.83 8.16 -8.27
CA ASP A 338 12.19 9.21 -7.46
C ASP A 338 13.22 10.13 -6.79
N THR A 339 14.09 10.75 -7.60
CA THR A 339 15.22 11.54 -7.10
C THR A 339 14.75 12.66 -6.18
N ASN A 340 15.27 12.72 -4.96
CA ASN A 340 14.90 13.70 -3.92
C ASN A 340 13.38 13.76 -3.65
N ALA A 341 12.67 12.64 -3.79
CA ALA A 341 11.22 12.56 -3.59
C ALA A 341 10.40 13.45 -4.54
N ALA A 342 10.96 13.81 -5.71
CA ALA A 342 10.32 14.73 -6.65
C ALA A 342 9.00 14.17 -7.23
N TRP A 343 8.91 12.85 -7.40
CA TRP A 343 7.68 12.20 -7.86
C TRP A 343 6.75 11.90 -6.68
N SER A 344 7.29 11.35 -5.59
CA SER A 344 6.49 10.87 -4.47
C SER A 344 5.87 11.98 -3.63
N THR A 345 6.50 13.14 -3.50
CA THR A 345 5.96 14.27 -2.71
C THR A 345 4.59 14.75 -3.19
N PRO A 346 4.38 15.14 -4.47
CA PRO A 346 3.06 15.58 -4.94
C PRO A 346 2.01 14.46 -4.84
N VAL A 347 2.38 13.21 -5.11
CA VAL A 347 1.47 12.06 -4.98
C VAL A 347 1.09 11.84 -3.53
N ARG A 348 2.05 11.85 -2.60
CA ARG A 348 1.78 11.69 -1.16
C ARG A 348 0.87 12.79 -0.64
N ASN A 349 1.10 14.04 -1.04
CA ASN A 349 0.24 15.15 -0.66
C ASN A 349 -1.20 14.95 -1.15
N GLN A 350 -1.38 14.44 -2.37
CA GLN A 350 -2.72 14.11 -2.87
C GLN A 350 -3.36 12.97 -2.07
N LEU A 351 -2.63 11.88 -1.80
CA LEU A 351 -3.17 10.75 -1.03
C LEU A 351 -3.60 11.16 0.39
N LEU A 352 -2.84 12.07 1.02
CA LEU A 352 -3.23 12.64 2.31
C LEU A 352 -4.53 13.45 2.19
N ALA A 353 -4.65 14.29 1.16
CA ALA A 353 -5.87 15.06 0.89
C ALA A 353 -7.08 14.16 0.58
N ASP A 354 -6.87 13.04 -0.11
CA ASP A 354 -7.92 12.05 -0.41
C ASP A 354 -8.37 11.33 0.87
N SER A 355 -7.41 10.98 1.74
CA SER A 355 -7.70 10.26 2.99
C SER A 355 -8.54 11.05 3.98
N ASP A 356 -8.40 12.38 4.00
CA ASP A 356 -9.25 13.27 4.81
C ASP A 356 -10.72 13.20 4.38
N GLN A 357 -11.00 12.79 3.13
CA GLN A 357 -12.35 12.59 2.62
C GLN A 357 -12.92 11.22 2.96
N CYS A 358 -12.06 10.23 3.26
CA CYS A 358 -12.47 8.88 3.59
C CYS A 358 -13.18 8.80 4.96
N ASP A 359 -12.77 9.64 5.93
CA ASP A 359 -13.37 9.70 7.27
C ASP A 359 -14.78 10.32 7.29
N VAL A 360 -15.20 10.97 6.20
CA VAL A 360 -16.51 11.64 6.08
C VAL A 360 -17.54 10.75 5.37
N ALA A 361 -17.10 9.67 4.73
CA ALA A 361 -18.02 8.70 4.13
C ALA A 361 -18.70 7.85 5.24
N PRO A 362 -20.04 7.71 5.23
CA PRO A 362 -20.70 6.81 6.17
C PRO A 362 -20.20 5.40 5.90
N ASN A 363 -19.42 4.87 6.84
CA ASN A 363 -18.90 3.51 6.84
C ASN A 363 -20.04 2.55 6.47
N PRO A 364 -20.00 1.87 5.31
CA PRO A 364 -20.92 0.76 5.08
C PRO A 364 -20.60 -0.25 6.18
N ASN A 365 -21.58 -0.52 7.04
CA ASN A 365 -21.48 -1.57 8.06
C ASN A 365 -20.76 -2.77 7.42
N PRO A 366 -19.71 -3.33 8.05
CA PRO A 366 -19.04 -4.51 7.50
C PRO A 366 -20.12 -5.55 7.25
N ILE A 367 -20.34 -5.86 5.97
CA ILE A 367 -21.22 -6.96 5.59
C ILE A 367 -20.57 -8.16 6.25
N ALA A 368 -21.29 -8.76 7.20
CA ALA A 368 -20.83 -9.95 7.89
C ALA A 368 -20.38 -10.95 6.83
N VAL A 369 -19.09 -11.26 6.81
CA VAL A 369 -18.55 -12.35 6.01
C VAL A 369 -19.42 -13.57 6.32
N PRO A 370 -20.12 -14.16 5.34
CA PRO A 370 -20.94 -15.32 5.62
C PRO A 370 -20.00 -16.40 6.16
N THR A 371 -20.23 -16.80 7.42
CA THR A 371 -19.65 -18.03 7.94
C THR A 371 -20.04 -19.13 6.97
N PRO A 372 -19.10 -19.94 6.45
CA PRO A 372 -19.42 -20.96 5.47
C PRO A 372 -20.43 -21.91 6.09
N THR A 373 -21.68 -21.76 5.65
CA THR A 373 -22.77 -22.67 6.01
C THR A 373 -22.52 -23.90 5.16
N SER A 374 -22.24 -25.03 5.81
CA SER A 374 -22.06 -26.32 5.16
C SER A 374 -23.26 -26.62 4.26
N VAL A 375 -23.08 -26.48 2.95
CA VAL A 375 -24.08 -26.88 1.96
C VAL A 375 -24.12 -28.41 1.91
N PRO A 376 -25.30 -29.06 1.98
CA PRO A 376 -25.41 -30.50 1.83
C PRO A 376 -25.02 -30.88 0.41
N VAL A 377 -24.03 -31.77 0.28
CA VAL A 377 -23.55 -32.29 -1.00
C VAL A 377 -24.70 -33.00 -1.74
N PRO A 378 -24.96 -32.69 -3.03
CA PRO A 378 -25.97 -33.39 -3.81
C PRO A 378 -25.48 -34.79 -4.21
N THR A 379 -26.32 -35.79 -3.96
CA THR A 379 -26.13 -37.17 -4.42
C THR A 379 -26.29 -37.27 -5.94
N SER A 380 -25.24 -37.72 -6.64
CA SER A 380 -25.26 -38.11 -8.05
C SER A 380 -24.52 -39.46 -8.22
N PRO A 381 -24.90 -40.32 -9.19
CA PRO A 381 -24.77 -41.76 -9.04
C PRO A 381 -23.41 -42.35 -9.45
N SER A 382 -23.17 -43.50 -8.83
CA SER A 382 -22.03 -44.44 -8.95
C SER A 382 -21.48 -44.69 -10.36
N PRO A 383 -20.14 -44.80 -10.46
CA PRO A 383 -19.52 -45.89 -11.20
C PRO A 383 -18.43 -46.66 -10.41
N THR A 384 -18.52 -47.97 -10.59
CA THR A 384 -17.70 -49.15 -10.31
C THR A 384 -16.20 -49.02 -9.92
N VAL A 385 -15.95 -49.33 -8.64
CA VAL A 385 -14.85 -50.06 -7.95
C VAL A 385 -13.47 -50.30 -8.63
N LYS A 386 -12.41 -49.81 -7.95
CA LYS A 386 -11.12 -50.51 -7.72
C LYS A 386 -10.64 -50.19 -6.28
N PRO A 387 -10.16 -51.15 -5.46
CA PRO A 387 -10.07 -50.95 -4.00
C PRO A 387 -8.76 -50.26 -3.56
N ALA A 388 -8.89 -49.29 -2.66
CA ALA A 388 -7.81 -48.73 -1.83
C ALA A 388 -8.04 -49.09 -0.34
N PRO A 389 -6.99 -49.24 0.47
CA PRO A 389 -7.10 -49.74 1.85
C PRO A 389 -7.59 -48.66 2.81
N THR A 390 -8.51 -49.05 3.69
CA THR A 390 -9.08 -48.27 4.80
C THR A 390 -8.05 -48.03 5.91
N SER A 391 -7.96 -46.77 6.38
CA SER A 391 -7.29 -46.41 7.64
C SER A 391 -8.32 -45.80 8.62
N PRO A 392 -8.30 -46.13 9.92
CA PRO A 392 -9.26 -45.63 10.90
C PRO A 392 -8.88 -44.26 11.48
N THR A 393 -9.91 -43.61 12.01
CA THR A 393 -9.97 -42.30 12.66
C THR A 393 -8.83 -41.97 13.66
N GLY A 394 -7.99 -40.99 13.32
CA GLY A 394 -7.95 -39.69 14.01
C GLY A 394 -7.37 -39.60 15.43
N VAL A 395 -6.28 -40.30 15.78
CA VAL A 395 -5.48 -39.95 16.97
C VAL A 395 -4.17 -39.31 16.51
N VAL A 396 -3.91 -38.07 16.94
CA VAL A 396 -2.68 -37.33 16.61
C VAL A 396 -1.65 -37.47 17.73
N CYS A 397 -0.37 -37.43 17.37
CA CYS A 397 0.79 -37.32 18.26
C CYS A 397 1.61 -36.10 17.81
N GLY A 398 2.19 -35.33 18.72
CA GLY A 398 2.88 -34.09 18.34
C GLY A 398 2.01 -33.03 17.65
N GLY A 399 0.71 -32.97 17.95
CA GLY A 399 -0.19 -31.90 17.47
C GLY A 399 -0.64 -32.00 16.00
N GLY A 400 -0.32 -33.10 15.30
CA GLY A 400 -0.81 -33.35 13.93
C GLY A 400 0.02 -32.69 12.82
N THR A 401 1.23 -32.19 13.11
CA THR A 401 2.13 -31.58 12.13
C THR A 401 3.54 -32.18 12.14
N ILE A 402 4.12 -32.48 13.32
CA ILE A 402 5.41 -33.19 13.48
C ILE A 402 5.31 -34.17 14.64
N GLY A 403 5.64 -35.44 14.43
CA GLY A 403 5.52 -36.48 15.45
C GLY A 403 6.49 -36.32 16.63
N ASP A 404 5.95 -36.27 17.84
CA ASP A 404 6.73 -36.27 19.10
C ASP A 404 7.17 -37.69 19.55
N GLY A 405 6.78 -38.71 18.78
CA GLY A 405 7.08 -40.10 19.09
C GLY A 405 6.12 -40.76 20.09
N VAL A 406 5.09 -40.07 20.56
CA VAL A 406 4.24 -40.54 21.67
C VAL A 406 2.76 -40.60 21.28
N CYS A 407 2.21 -41.81 21.26
CA CYS A 407 0.79 -42.04 21.06
C CYS A 407 0.07 -42.31 22.38
N GLY A 408 -1.18 -41.85 22.48
CA GLY A 408 -2.03 -42.09 23.67
C GLY A 408 -2.33 -43.58 23.90
N ASP A 409 -2.31 -44.37 22.83
CA ASP A 409 -2.33 -45.83 22.90
C ASP A 409 -0.91 -46.37 22.66
N ALA A 410 -0.39 -47.12 23.64
CA ALA A 410 0.95 -47.69 23.61
C ALA A 410 1.15 -48.80 22.56
N SER A 411 0.07 -49.26 21.90
CA SER A 411 0.13 -50.20 20.78
C SER A 411 0.32 -49.52 19.42
N LEU A 412 0.25 -48.18 19.37
CA LEU A 412 0.39 -47.38 18.16
C LEU A 412 1.75 -46.67 18.12
N CYS A 413 2.25 -46.44 16.91
CA CYS A 413 3.44 -45.62 16.67
C CYS A 413 3.05 -44.25 16.16
N CYS A 414 3.84 -43.25 16.50
CA CYS A 414 3.70 -41.90 15.99
C CYS A 414 4.46 -41.77 14.67
N SER A 415 3.77 -41.47 13.57
CA SER A 415 4.42 -41.17 12.30
C SER A 415 5.20 -39.86 12.37
N GLN A 416 6.15 -39.67 11.46
CA GLN A 416 6.87 -38.40 11.33
C GLN A 416 5.96 -37.18 11.09
N TYR A 417 4.73 -37.43 10.63
CA TYR A 417 3.70 -36.41 10.35
C TYR A 417 2.73 -36.18 11.52
N GLY A 418 2.98 -36.76 12.69
CA GLY A 418 2.18 -36.50 13.88
C GLY A 418 0.85 -37.25 13.95
N HIS A 419 0.77 -38.44 13.36
CA HIS A 419 -0.40 -39.30 13.44
C HIS A 419 -0.08 -40.65 14.07
N CYS A 420 -1.00 -41.15 14.91
CA CYS A 420 -0.89 -42.46 15.53
C CYS A 420 -1.49 -43.55 14.64
N GLY A 421 -0.77 -44.65 14.46
CA GLY A 421 -1.25 -45.78 13.70
C GLY A 421 -0.37 -47.01 13.84
N THR A 422 -0.78 -48.07 13.15
CA THR A 422 -0.03 -49.34 13.06
C THR A 422 0.55 -49.52 11.67
N GLY A 423 1.71 -50.18 11.57
CA GLY A 423 2.35 -50.51 10.30
C GLY A 423 3.50 -49.57 9.93
N ALA A 424 4.20 -49.89 8.84
CA ALA A 424 5.48 -49.25 8.49
C ALA A 424 5.39 -47.73 8.29
N ALA A 425 4.26 -47.22 7.80
CA ALA A 425 4.03 -45.78 7.63
C ALA A 425 4.01 -45.00 8.96
N TYR A 426 3.78 -45.68 10.08
CA TYR A 426 3.71 -45.09 11.42
C TYR A 426 4.88 -45.52 12.31
N CYS A 427 5.34 -46.77 12.16
CA CYS A 427 6.36 -47.37 13.01
C CYS A 427 7.76 -47.47 12.37
N GLY A 428 7.89 -47.14 11.07
CA GLY A 428 9.09 -47.49 10.28
C GLY A 428 9.34 -49.01 10.28
N ASP A 429 10.61 -49.40 10.21
CA ASP A 429 11.03 -50.82 10.19
C ASP A 429 10.91 -51.54 11.56
N LYS A 430 10.33 -50.92 12.59
CA LYS A 430 10.23 -51.51 13.93
C LYS A 430 8.78 -51.93 14.26
N PRO A 431 8.52 -53.18 14.66
CA PRO A 431 7.16 -53.60 15.04
C PRO A 431 6.74 -53.07 16.43
N PRO A 432 5.44 -52.78 16.65
CA PRO A 432 4.93 -52.32 17.93
C PRO A 432 4.73 -53.51 18.88
N SER A 433 5.76 -53.91 19.62
CA SER A 433 5.57 -54.60 20.91
C SER A 433 6.84 -54.64 21.78
N SER A 434 6.64 -54.24 23.04
CA SER A 434 7.40 -54.63 24.25
C SER A 434 8.62 -53.79 24.67
N PRO A 435 8.96 -53.76 25.98
CA PRO A 435 8.89 -52.54 26.78
C PRO A 435 10.27 -51.99 27.13
N ARG A 436 10.27 -50.69 27.49
CA ARG A 436 11.35 -49.89 28.09
C ARG A 436 12.57 -50.65 28.65
N PRO A 437 13.79 -50.30 28.19
CA PRO A 437 14.99 -50.45 28.99
C PRO A 437 15.38 -49.12 29.64
N THR A 438 15.47 -49.15 30.97
CA THR A 438 16.23 -48.23 31.80
C THR A 438 17.74 -48.46 31.65
N SER A 439 18.48 -47.34 31.61
CA SER A 439 19.93 -47.17 31.88
C SER A 439 20.89 -47.09 30.68
N PRO A 440 21.85 -46.13 30.68
CA PRO A 440 22.72 -45.80 29.55
C PRO A 440 24.06 -46.57 29.56
N PRO A 441 24.66 -46.83 28.39
CA PRO A 441 26.12 -46.77 28.29
C PRO A 441 26.66 -46.18 26.96
N THR A 442 27.50 -45.14 27.12
CA THR A 442 28.87 -44.95 26.60
C THR A 442 29.27 -45.42 25.18
N VAL A 443 29.24 -44.45 24.25
CA VAL A 443 30.18 -44.01 23.18
C VAL A 443 31.20 -44.97 22.51
N ALA A 444 31.17 -44.98 21.16
CA ALA A 444 32.34 -44.81 20.27
C ALA A 444 31.89 -44.23 18.90
N PRO A 445 32.73 -43.47 18.17
CA PRO A 445 32.35 -42.17 17.60
C PRO A 445 32.02 -42.17 16.10
N ALA A 446 31.06 -41.33 15.71
CA ALA A 446 30.82 -40.86 14.34
C ALA A 446 31.28 -39.39 14.23
N PRO A 447 31.74 -38.92 13.06
CA PRO A 447 32.61 -37.76 12.92
C PRO A 447 31.94 -36.46 13.41
N THR A 448 32.61 -35.79 14.35
CA THR A 448 32.19 -34.52 14.93
C THR A 448 32.25 -33.40 13.89
N SER A 449 31.08 -32.91 13.50
CA SER A 449 30.89 -31.54 13.03
C SER A 449 30.92 -30.61 14.26
N PRO A 450 31.76 -29.55 14.32
CA PRO A 450 31.80 -28.70 15.49
C PRO A 450 30.56 -27.80 15.51
N THR A 451 29.69 -28.04 16.49
CA THR A 451 28.75 -27.04 17.03
C THR A 451 29.56 -25.84 17.54
N GLY A 452 29.77 -24.86 16.66
CA GLY A 452 30.47 -23.62 16.98
C GLY A 452 29.58 -22.70 17.81
N VAL A 453 29.95 -22.50 19.07
CA VAL A 453 29.42 -21.39 19.88
C VAL A 453 29.81 -20.09 19.17
N LEU A 454 28.84 -19.22 18.93
CA LEU A 454 29.05 -17.92 18.28
C LEU A 454 29.85 -17.01 19.22
N CYS A 455 30.88 -16.34 18.72
CA CYS A 455 31.48 -15.16 19.37
C CYS A 455 30.77 -13.92 18.81
N GLY A 456 30.41 -12.96 19.66
CA GLY A 456 29.61 -11.80 19.24
C GLY A 456 28.12 -11.86 19.54
N GLY A 457 27.67 -12.79 20.39
CA GLY A 457 26.25 -12.90 20.75
C GLY A 457 25.32 -13.21 19.56
N GLY A 458 25.86 -13.77 18.47
CA GLY A 458 25.12 -14.01 17.22
C GLY A 458 25.21 -12.89 16.18
N THR A 459 26.06 -11.88 16.39
CA THR A 459 26.40 -10.84 15.40
C THR A 459 27.92 -10.68 15.29
N ILE A 460 28.45 -10.41 14.08
CA ILE A 460 29.89 -10.19 13.86
C ILE A 460 30.33 -8.94 14.65
N GLY A 461 31.27 -9.07 15.62
CA GLY A 461 32.07 -7.90 16.02
C GLY A 461 32.58 -7.70 17.46
N ASP A 462 32.36 -8.58 18.45
CA ASP A 462 33.00 -8.38 19.78
C ASP A 462 34.31 -9.17 19.99
N GLY A 463 34.57 -10.19 19.15
CA GLY A 463 35.85 -10.89 19.07
C GLY A 463 36.20 -11.80 20.26
N VAL A 464 35.28 -12.05 21.20
CA VAL A 464 35.57 -12.81 22.43
C VAL A 464 34.75 -14.09 22.51
N CYS A 465 35.43 -15.20 22.74
CA CYS A 465 34.80 -16.50 22.99
C CYS A 465 34.49 -16.71 24.46
N GLY A 466 33.35 -17.36 24.75
CA GLY A 466 32.95 -17.69 26.13
C GLY A 466 33.92 -18.64 26.85
N ASP A 467 34.70 -19.40 26.08
CA ASP A 467 35.86 -20.14 26.56
C ASP A 467 37.14 -19.39 26.16
N SER A 468 37.95 -19.00 27.15
CA SER A 468 39.21 -18.28 26.97
C SER A 468 40.31 -19.05 26.22
N SER A 469 40.11 -20.36 25.98
CA SER A 469 41.03 -21.19 25.21
C SER A 469 40.72 -21.22 23.70
N LEU A 470 39.62 -20.59 23.27
CA LEU A 470 39.17 -20.53 21.88
C LEU A 470 39.41 -19.15 21.26
N CYS A 471 39.61 -19.12 19.95
CA CYS A 471 39.73 -17.89 19.16
C CYS A 471 38.46 -17.67 18.33
N CYS A 472 38.11 -16.40 18.12
CA CYS A 472 37.01 -16.00 17.26
C CYS A 472 37.48 -15.94 15.79
N SER A 473 36.90 -16.76 14.92
CA SER A 473 37.14 -16.69 13.48
C SER A 473 36.56 -15.41 12.87
N GLN A 474 37.03 -15.06 11.66
CA GLN A 474 36.47 -13.95 10.87
C GLN A 474 34.97 -14.09 10.54
N TYR A 475 34.40 -15.28 10.72
CA TYR A 475 33.00 -15.59 10.47
C TYR A 475 32.14 -15.57 11.76
N GLY A 476 32.70 -15.19 12.91
CA GLY A 476 31.94 -15.08 14.16
C GLY A 476 31.76 -16.41 14.92
N TYR A 477 32.59 -17.41 14.65
CA TYR A 477 32.56 -18.70 15.36
C TYR A 477 33.80 -18.92 16.22
N CYS A 478 33.61 -19.48 17.41
CA CYS A 478 34.68 -19.89 18.30
C CYS A 478 35.27 -21.24 17.92
N GLY A 479 36.61 -21.34 17.92
CA GLY A 479 37.30 -22.60 17.67
C GLY A 479 38.80 -22.53 17.95
N THR A 480 39.47 -23.66 17.78
CA THR A 480 40.93 -23.79 17.96
C THR A 480 41.64 -23.95 16.61
N GLY A 481 42.84 -23.40 16.49
CA GLY A 481 43.70 -23.60 15.32
C GLY A 481 43.76 -22.39 14.38
N ALA A 482 44.58 -22.50 13.34
CA ALA A 482 44.98 -21.35 12.51
C ALA A 482 43.79 -20.62 11.84
N ALA A 483 42.76 -21.35 11.41
CA ALA A 483 41.58 -20.75 10.77
C ALA A 483 40.73 -19.88 11.71
N TRP A 484 40.90 -20.05 13.03
CA TRP A 484 40.21 -19.26 14.06
C TRP A 484 41.15 -18.23 14.71
N CYS A 485 42.41 -18.56 14.95
CA CYS A 485 43.34 -17.71 15.70
C CYS A 485 44.19 -16.75 14.83
N ASN A 486 44.30 -16.98 13.52
CA ASN A 486 45.21 -16.21 12.66
C ASN A 486 44.47 -15.33 11.62
N ALA A 487 43.16 -15.16 11.74
CA ALA A 487 42.33 -14.44 10.77
C ALA A 487 42.21 -12.92 11.01
N HIS A 488 43.10 -12.31 11.82
CA HIS A 488 43.20 -10.85 11.90
C HIS A 488 44.34 -10.35 10.99
N PRO A 489 44.10 -9.36 10.11
CA PRO A 489 45.19 -8.67 9.43
C PRO A 489 46.03 -7.93 10.47
N THR A 490 47.31 -8.26 10.56
CA THR A 490 48.26 -7.58 11.44
C THR A 490 48.48 -6.14 10.98
N PRO A 491 48.55 -5.16 11.91
CA PRO A 491 48.90 -3.78 11.59
C PRO A 491 50.40 -3.68 11.28
N LYS A 492 50.77 -2.96 10.22
CA LYS A 492 52.18 -2.65 9.88
C LYS A 492 52.59 -1.30 10.51
N PRO A 493 53.61 -1.24 11.40
CA PRO A 493 54.29 -0.01 11.83
C PRO A 493 55.62 0.16 11.04
N THR A 494 56.26 1.31 10.75
CA THR A 494 56.50 2.61 11.44
C THR A 494 57.00 3.72 10.46
N SER A 495 56.45 4.95 10.57
CA SER A 495 57.04 6.32 10.77
C SER A 495 58.13 6.98 9.81
N PRO A 496 58.46 8.31 9.89
CA PRO A 496 57.99 9.42 9.02
C PRO A 496 59.11 10.30 8.34
N PRO A 497 58.78 11.30 7.49
CA PRO A 497 59.17 12.70 7.81
C PRO A 497 58.15 13.82 7.43
N THR A 498 57.97 14.72 8.40
CA THR A 498 57.79 16.19 8.42
C THR A 498 57.00 16.99 7.35
N ALA A 499 56.06 17.81 7.87
CA ALA A 499 55.13 18.80 7.28
C ALA A 499 55.78 19.97 6.46
N LYS A 500 55.09 20.78 5.63
CA LYS A 500 53.96 21.75 5.84
C LYS A 500 53.70 22.47 4.46
N PRO A 501 52.61 23.22 4.12
CA PRO A 501 51.44 23.71 4.90
C PRO A 501 50.04 23.35 4.40
N ALA A 502 49.11 23.38 5.36
CA ALA A 502 47.67 23.42 5.18
C ALA A 502 47.16 24.81 4.72
N PRO A 503 46.08 24.88 3.94
CA PRO A 503 45.14 25.99 3.99
C PRO A 503 44.14 25.75 5.14
N ASN A 504 43.94 26.81 5.92
CA ASN A 504 43.11 26.86 7.12
C ASN A 504 41.71 26.28 6.94
N SER A 505 41.33 25.43 7.89
CA SER A 505 39.95 25.24 8.33
C SER A 505 39.38 26.58 8.81
N GLN A 506 38.33 27.07 8.17
CA GLN A 506 37.41 28.02 8.79
C GLN A 506 35.99 27.46 8.74
N THR A 507 35.54 27.03 9.91
CA THR A 507 34.13 26.76 10.23
C THR A 507 33.35 28.07 10.22
N GLY A 508 32.69 28.42 9.11
CA GLY A 508 31.85 29.62 9.03
C GLY A 508 31.33 30.04 7.65
N VAL A 509 31.45 29.21 6.61
CA VAL A 509 31.26 29.66 5.21
C VAL A 509 29.83 29.47 4.69
N PHE A 510 28.94 28.81 5.43
CA PHE A 510 27.60 28.45 4.93
C PHE A 510 26.49 29.03 5.80
N CYS A 511 25.44 29.52 5.14
CA CYS A 511 24.21 30.06 5.71
C CYS A 511 23.01 29.35 5.08
N GLY A 512 23.02 28.00 5.13
CA GLY A 512 22.09 27.15 4.37
C GLY A 512 22.70 25.82 3.91
N GLY A 513 23.77 25.36 4.55
CA GLY A 513 24.41 24.06 4.27
C GLY A 513 24.95 23.88 2.85
N GLY A 514 25.16 24.96 2.09
CA GLY A 514 25.57 24.90 0.67
C GLY A 514 24.42 24.76 -0.33
N THR A 515 23.18 25.07 0.06
CA THR A 515 21.97 25.03 -0.80
C THR A 515 21.31 26.41 -0.98
N ILE A 516 20.12 26.67 -0.40
CA ILE A 516 19.44 27.97 -0.45
C ILE A 516 19.72 28.72 0.87
N GLY A 517 20.03 30.01 0.75
CA GLY A 517 20.38 30.84 1.90
C GLY A 517 19.24 31.01 2.91
N ASP A 518 19.47 30.71 4.19
CA ASP A 518 18.56 31.01 5.30
C ASP A 518 18.63 32.47 5.77
N GLY A 519 19.52 33.26 5.16
CA GLY A 519 19.71 34.68 5.44
C GLY A 519 20.63 34.98 6.63
N VAL A 520 21.19 33.96 7.30
CA VAL A 520 21.90 34.15 8.58
C VAL A 520 23.32 33.59 8.52
N CYS A 521 24.31 34.48 8.57
CA CYS A 521 25.71 34.11 8.72
C CYS A 521 26.14 34.09 10.18
N ARG A 522 27.02 33.14 10.54
CA ARG A 522 27.57 33.02 11.90
C ARG A 522 28.37 34.25 12.32
N ASP A 523 29.03 34.89 11.36
CA ASP A 523 29.63 36.21 11.53
C ASP A 523 28.62 37.26 11.03
N SER A 524 28.20 38.14 11.94
CA SER A 524 27.22 39.20 11.66
C SER A 524 27.74 40.30 10.73
N SER A 525 29.04 40.28 10.38
CA SER A 525 29.63 41.17 9.39
C SER A 525 29.57 40.64 7.94
N LEU A 526 29.06 39.42 7.74
CA LEU A 526 28.92 38.75 6.45
C LEU A 526 27.45 38.65 6.02
N CYS A 527 27.20 38.65 4.71
CA CYS A 527 25.87 38.45 4.13
C CYS A 527 25.74 37.03 3.56
N CYS A 528 24.53 36.49 3.64
CA CYS A 528 24.21 35.19 3.06
C CYS A 528 23.80 35.33 1.58
N SER A 529 24.53 34.68 0.69
CA SER A 529 24.15 34.60 -0.73
C SER A 529 22.95 33.67 -0.94
N GLN A 530 22.23 33.84 -2.06
CA GLN A 530 21.11 32.96 -2.46
C GLN A 530 21.48 31.47 -2.57
N TYR A 531 22.78 31.17 -2.67
CA TYR A 531 23.32 29.81 -2.78
C TYR A 531 23.83 29.26 -1.43
N GLY A 532 23.49 29.91 -0.31
CA GLY A 532 23.79 29.39 1.03
C GLY A 532 25.26 29.55 1.45
N TYR A 533 25.97 30.54 0.90
CA TYR A 533 27.36 30.88 1.26
C TYR A 533 27.46 32.27 1.88
N CYS A 534 28.28 32.41 2.93
CA CYS A 534 28.58 33.66 3.61
C CYS A 534 29.75 34.41 2.96
N GLY A 535 29.60 35.72 2.75
CA GLY A 535 30.65 36.57 2.19
C GLY A 535 30.35 38.06 2.26
N THR A 536 31.25 38.90 1.74
CA THR A 536 31.11 40.36 1.70
C THR A 536 30.96 40.86 0.26
N GLY A 537 30.25 41.97 0.08
CA GLY A 537 30.06 42.61 -1.22
C GLY A 537 28.73 42.27 -1.91
N ALA A 538 28.46 42.94 -3.02
CA ALA A 538 27.13 42.96 -3.65
C ALA A 538 26.59 41.59 -4.05
N ALA A 539 27.46 40.66 -4.47
CA ALA A 539 27.05 39.30 -4.86
C ALA A 539 26.54 38.45 -3.69
N TRP A 540 26.86 38.84 -2.44
CA TRP A 540 26.37 38.20 -1.21
C TRP A 540 25.27 39.02 -0.53
N CYS A 541 25.39 40.36 -0.52
CA CYS A 541 24.47 41.23 0.23
C CYS A 541 23.24 41.70 -0.55
N ASN A 542 23.26 41.65 -1.89
CA ASN A 542 22.18 42.21 -2.74
C ASN A 542 21.50 41.15 -3.62
N ALA A 543 21.70 39.86 -3.33
CA ALA A 543 21.16 38.76 -4.12
C ALA A 543 19.72 38.35 -3.77
N HIS A 544 19.03 39.06 -2.86
CA HIS A 544 17.60 38.85 -2.62
C HIS A 544 16.75 39.77 -3.50
N PRO A 545 15.73 39.27 -4.22
CA PRO A 545 14.59 40.11 -4.58
C PRO A 545 13.92 40.56 -3.27
N SER A 546 13.99 41.87 -3.05
CA SER A 546 13.40 42.64 -1.95
C SER A 546 12.01 42.14 -1.54
N VAL A 547 11.91 41.56 -0.34
CA VAL A 547 10.67 41.55 0.44
C VAL A 547 10.71 42.67 1.49
N SER A 548 9.60 43.42 1.54
CA SER A 548 9.12 44.39 2.58
C SER A 548 9.32 45.90 2.32
N PRO A 549 8.41 46.80 2.79
CA PRO A 549 7.61 46.66 4.02
C PRO A 549 6.13 47.15 4.03
N THR A 550 5.37 46.53 4.96
CA THR A 550 4.23 46.99 5.77
C THR A 550 3.39 48.21 5.33
N GLY A 551 2.08 47.96 5.20
CA GLY A 551 1.03 48.98 5.36
C GLY A 551 -0.36 48.33 5.42
N PHE A 552 -0.95 48.26 6.61
CA PHE A 552 -2.39 48.02 6.75
C PHE A 552 -3.17 49.17 6.08
N PRO A 553 -4.27 48.86 5.38
CA PRO A 553 -5.46 49.67 5.57
C PRO A 553 -6.72 48.85 5.85
N ALA A 554 -7.43 49.40 6.83
CA ALA A 554 -8.85 49.37 7.14
C ALA A 554 -9.83 48.60 6.22
N ALA A 555 -10.79 48.00 6.92
CA ALA A 555 -12.03 47.38 6.47
C ALA A 555 -12.88 48.17 5.46
N SER A 556 -13.63 47.40 4.65
CA SER A 556 -15.04 47.57 4.21
C SER A 556 -15.22 47.44 2.68
N PRO A 557 -16.42 47.10 2.15
CA PRO A 557 -17.70 46.90 2.82
C PRO A 557 -18.38 45.54 2.56
N ILE A 558 -19.09 45.06 3.58
CA ILE A 558 -20.19 44.09 3.44
C ILE A 558 -21.38 44.86 2.86
N ALA A 559 -21.96 44.35 1.77
CA ALA A 559 -23.17 44.87 1.18
C ALA A 559 -24.35 44.68 2.15
N VAL A 560 -24.97 45.80 2.51
CA VAL A 560 -26.23 45.87 3.24
C VAL A 560 -27.35 45.53 2.27
N VAL A 561 -28.06 44.43 2.53
CA VAL A 561 -29.44 44.25 2.08
C VAL A 561 -30.30 44.33 3.34
N SER A 562 -31.13 45.37 3.44
CA SER A 562 -32.06 45.56 4.54
C SER A 562 -33.44 45.90 4.00
N ALA A 563 -34.36 44.97 4.22
CA ALA A 563 -35.80 45.12 4.46
C ALA A 563 -36.30 43.69 4.74
N GLY A 564 -36.83 43.30 5.89
CA GLY A 564 -37.61 44.04 6.87
C GLY A 564 -38.90 43.25 7.05
N THR A 565 -38.94 42.29 7.98
CA THR A 565 -40.18 41.77 8.59
C THR A 565 -39.82 41.05 9.90
N THR A 566 -40.35 41.56 11.00
CA THR A 566 -40.37 40.92 12.32
C THR A 566 -41.39 39.78 12.33
N ILE A 567 -40.96 38.55 12.59
CA ILE A 567 -41.79 37.56 13.31
C ILE A 567 -40.91 36.85 14.34
N SER A 568 -41.37 36.95 15.59
CA SER A 568 -40.88 36.23 16.76
C SER A 568 -41.34 34.77 16.68
N GLY A 569 -40.42 33.83 16.84
CA GLY A 569 -40.73 32.40 16.89
C GLY A 569 -39.47 31.56 16.78
N THR A 570 -39.07 30.95 17.89
CA THR A 570 -37.96 30.00 17.99
C THR A 570 -38.16 28.81 17.05
N GLY A 571 -37.35 28.72 16.00
CA GLY A 571 -37.21 27.55 15.14
C GLY A 571 -35.86 27.63 14.43
N PHE A 572 -34.94 26.75 14.81
CA PHE A 572 -33.68 26.58 14.08
C PHE A 572 -34.00 26.20 12.62
N PRO A 573 -33.24 26.68 11.61
CA PRO A 573 -33.47 26.26 10.24
C PRO A 573 -33.23 24.76 10.15
N LEU A 574 -34.28 24.00 9.78
CA LEU A 574 -34.18 22.60 9.42
C LEU A 574 -33.13 22.50 8.31
N LEU A 575 -32.07 21.71 8.55
CA LEU A 575 -31.15 21.31 7.50
C LEU A 575 -31.99 20.67 6.39
N ALA A 576 -32.04 21.32 5.23
CA ALA A 576 -32.60 20.71 4.04
C ALA A 576 -31.77 19.45 3.72
N CYS A 577 -32.44 18.31 3.63
CA CYS A 577 -31.82 17.06 3.20
C CYS A 577 -31.09 17.29 1.86
N PRO A 578 -29.89 16.72 1.68
CA PRO A 578 -29.24 16.74 0.37
C PRO A 578 -30.18 16.06 -0.64
N LEU A 579 -30.32 16.65 -1.82
CA LEU A 579 -31.10 16.06 -2.90
C LEU A 579 -30.49 14.70 -3.24
N ASP A 580 -31.31 13.64 -3.29
CA ASP A 580 -30.92 12.25 -3.61
C ASP A 580 -30.59 12.09 -5.11
N LEU A 581 -29.80 13.01 -5.66
CA LEU A 581 -29.50 13.15 -7.08
C LEU A 581 -28.03 13.57 -7.30
N ASP A 582 -27.31 12.72 -8.03
CA ASP A 582 -26.00 13.05 -8.61
C ASP A 582 -26.14 13.24 -10.12
N ILE A 583 -25.50 14.27 -10.68
CA ILE A 583 -25.57 14.59 -12.11
C ILE A 583 -24.18 14.52 -12.73
N LEU A 584 -23.99 13.66 -13.72
CA LEU A 584 -22.80 13.65 -14.57
C LEU A 584 -23.14 14.34 -15.90
N GLN A 585 -22.28 15.24 -16.36
CA GLN A 585 -22.53 16.04 -17.56
C GLN A 585 -21.47 15.78 -18.64
N THR A 586 -21.90 15.70 -19.89
CA THR A 586 -21.05 15.77 -21.08
C THR A 586 -21.54 16.92 -21.95
N GLY A 587 -20.68 17.91 -22.18
CA GLY A 587 -21.04 19.22 -22.70
C GLY A 587 -20.75 20.31 -21.68
N VAL A 588 -20.89 21.57 -22.07
CA VAL A 588 -20.56 22.73 -21.23
C VAL A 588 -21.79 23.47 -20.71
N THR A 589 -22.97 23.30 -21.31
CA THR A 589 -24.23 23.86 -20.78
C THR A 589 -24.60 23.19 -19.46
N PRO A 590 -24.70 23.92 -18.34
CA PRO A 590 -25.05 23.34 -17.05
C PRO A 590 -26.49 22.83 -16.99
N PHE A 591 -26.73 21.74 -16.25
CA PHE A 591 -28.09 21.28 -15.95
C PHE A 591 -28.82 22.25 -15.00
N PRO A 592 -30.01 22.79 -15.35
CA PRO A 592 -30.76 23.67 -14.46
C PRO A 592 -31.22 22.93 -13.20
N LYS A 593 -31.00 23.53 -12.03
CA LYS A 593 -31.33 22.90 -10.74
C LYS A 593 -32.83 22.67 -10.52
N ASP A 594 -33.66 23.49 -11.17
CA ASP A 594 -35.12 23.41 -11.13
C ASP A 594 -35.71 22.50 -12.24
N ALA A 595 -34.86 21.94 -13.12
CA ALA A 595 -35.28 21.00 -14.14
C ALA A 595 -35.65 19.61 -13.58
N PHE A 596 -35.37 19.32 -12.31
CA PHE A 596 -35.57 17.99 -11.76
C PHE A 596 -36.18 18.00 -10.36
N GLN A 597 -37.14 17.10 -10.14
CA GLN A 597 -37.76 16.89 -8.83
C GLN A 597 -38.04 15.40 -8.61
N ILE A 598 -37.70 14.86 -7.44
CA ILE A 598 -38.18 13.54 -7.02
C ILE A 598 -39.62 13.68 -6.49
N LYS A 599 -40.55 12.89 -7.04
CA LYS A 599 -41.96 12.86 -6.62
C LYS A 599 -42.22 11.78 -5.57
N SER A 600 -41.63 10.61 -5.77
CA SER A 600 -41.67 9.49 -4.81
C SER A 600 -40.48 8.58 -5.05
N GLN A 601 -40.04 7.88 -4.01
CA GLN A 601 -38.96 6.89 -4.11
C GLN A 601 -39.19 5.78 -3.07
N ASP A 602 -38.88 4.54 -3.46
CA ASP A 602 -38.81 3.38 -2.58
C ASP A 602 -37.67 2.45 -3.03
N THR A 603 -37.52 1.28 -2.39
CA THR A 603 -36.45 0.32 -2.72
C THR A 603 -36.56 -0.30 -4.12
N GLU A 604 -37.73 -0.20 -4.75
CA GLU A 604 -38.04 -0.83 -6.02
C GLU A 604 -38.07 0.15 -7.19
N THR A 605 -38.58 1.36 -7.01
CA THR A 605 -38.74 2.38 -8.05
C THR A 605 -38.55 3.79 -7.51
N VAL A 606 -38.19 4.71 -8.42
CA VAL A 606 -38.25 6.16 -8.17
C VAL A 606 -39.09 6.82 -9.25
N THR A 607 -40.00 7.72 -8.85
CA THR A 607 -40.75 8.57 -9.76
C THR A 607 -40.22 9.99 -9.68
N VAL A 608 -39.83 10.54 -10.83
CA VAL A 608 -39.24 11.88 -10.95
C VAL A 608 -40.06 12.71 -11.91
N ALA A 609 -40.08 14.03 -11.69
CA ALA A 609 -40.53 14.99 -12.68
C ALA A 609 -39.31 15.69 -13.29
N LEU A 610 -39.23 15.63 -14.61
CA LEU A 610 -38.27 16.35 -15.44
C LEU A 610 -38.97 17.54 -16.06
N HIS A 611 -38.55 18.75 -15.67
CA HIS A 611 -39.06 20.02 -16.15
C HIS A 611 -38.12 20.58 -17.22
N GLN A 612 -38.68 21.11 -18.31
CA GLN A 612 -37.91 21.96 -19.19
C GLN A 612 -37.78 23.33 -18.53
N THR A 613 -36.56 23.69 -18.10
CA THR A 613 -36.22 25.04 -17.61
C THR A 613 -34.93 25.59 -18.23
N PHE A 614 -34.43 24.98 -19.32
CA PHE A 614 -33.22 25.41 -20.02
C PHE A 614 -33.38 26.75 -20.75
N THR A 615 -34.61 27.15 -21.02
CA THR A 615 -34.95 28.38 -21.76
C THR A 615 -35.81 29.32 -20.91
N PRO A 616 -35.83 30.64 -21.19
CA PRO A 616 -36.76 31.57 -20.56
C PRO A 616 -38.24 31.21 -20.83
N PRO A 617 -39.19 31.69 -20.02
CA PRO A 617 -40.63 31.46 -20.25
C PRO A 617 -41.07 31.93 -21.65
N GLY A 618 -41.81 31.06 -22.36
CA GLY A 618 -42.31 31.34 -23.71
C GLY A 618 -41.40 30.90 -24.86
N SER A 619 -40.20 30.38 -24.55
CA SER A 619 -39.29 29.77 -25.53
C SER A 619 -39.37 28.24 -25.52
N THR A 620 -38.73 27.58 -26.47
CA THR A 620 -38.67 26.11 -26.62
C THR A 620 -37.24 25.64 -26.79
N ILE A 621 -36.98 24.38 -26.45
CA ILE A 621 -35.84 23.62 -27.00
C ILE A 621 -36.33 22.71 -28.14
N ASP A 622 -35.46 22.49 -29.13
CA ASP A 622 -35.77 21.71 -30.32
C ASP A 622 -36.09 20.24 -29.97
N SER A 623 -35.19 19.57 -29.24
CA SER A 623 -35.40 18.18 -28.81
C SER A 623 -34.82 17.88 -27.42
N MET A 624 -35.57 17.10 -26.64
CA MET A 624 -35.11 16.44 -25.43
C MET A 624 -35.25 14.93 -25.61
N TYR A 625 -34.16 14.20 -25.44
CA TYR A 625 -34.15 12.74 -25.41
C TYR A 625 -33.93 12.29 -23.97
N TYR A 626 -34.54 11.18 -23.59
CA TYR A 626 -34.30 10.59 -22.28
C TYR A 626 -34.41 9.08 -22.31
N GLN A 627 -33.58 8.43 -21.51
CA GLN A 627 -33.44 6.99 -21.46
C GLN A 627 -33.35 6.52 -20.01
N TYR A 628 -34.07 5.44 -19.68
CA TYR A 628 -34.07 4.85 -18.35
C TYR A 628 -34.39 3.36 -18.40
N ASN A 629 -34.10 2.66 -17.30
CA ASN A 629 -34.48 1.26 -17.14
C ASN A 629 -35.92 1.17 -16.63
N HIS A 630 -36.82 0.66 -17.46
CA HIS A 630 -38.22 0.40 -17.07
C HIS A 630 -38.30 -0.84 -16.16
N ASP A 631 -37.46 -1.84 -16.42
CA ASP A 631 -37.28 -3.00 -15.57
C ASP A 631 -35.80 -3.46 -15.58
N ASN A 632 -35.49 -4.59 -14.94
CA ASN A 632 -34.11 -5.08 -14.81
C ASN A 632 -33.46 -5.51 -16.14
N PHE A 633 -34.24 -5.62 -17.21
CA PHE A 633 -33.82 -6.20 -18.49
C PHE A 633 -34.08 -5.26 -19.67
N ASN A 634 -35.03 -4.33 -19.53
CA ASN A 634 -35.47 -3.44 -20.60
C ASN A 634 -35.15 -1.97 -20.28
N GLN A 635 -34.47 -1.35 -21.23
CA GLN A 635 -34.19 0.07 -21.25
C GLN A 635 -35.06 0.73 -22.33
N GLU A 636 -35.75 1.81 -21.96
CA GLU A 636 -36.60 2.58 -22.87
C GLU A 636 -35.92 3.91 -23.18
N CYS A 637 -36.00 4.36 -24.44
CA CYS A 637 -35.58 5.70 -24.83
C CYS A 637 -36.68 6.41 -25.60
N TYR A 638 -36.84 7.70 -25.34
CA TYR A 638 -37.88 8.54 -25.92
C TYR A 638 -37.31 9.87 -26.40
N GLU A 639 -38.00 10.46 -27.38
CA GLU A 639 -37.77 11.82 -27.86
C GLU A 639 -38.99 12.69 -27.57
N LYS A 640 -38.76 13.94 -27.18
CA LYS A 640 -39.76 15.00 -27.13
C LYS A 640 -39.27 16.20 -27.93
N ASN A 641 -40.05 16.59 -28.93
CA ASN A 641 -39.73 17.70 -29.81
C ASN A 641 -40.49 18.97 -29.40
N ASN A 642 -39.89 20.14 -29.66
CA ASN A 642 -40.44 21.47 -29.40
C ASN A 642 -40.95 21.65 -27.96
N MET A 643 -40.10 21.31 -26.98
CA MET A 643 -40.46 21.36 -25.57
C MET A 643 -40.47 22.81 -25.07
N VAL A 644 -41.66 23.34 -24.78
CA VAL A 644 -41.88 24.69 -24.22
C VAL A 644 -41.40 24.75 -22.77
N THR A 645 -40.77 25.86 -22.39
CA THR A 645 -40.38 26.14 -21.00
C THR A 645 -41.56 25.97 -20.04
N GLY A 646 -41.34 25.24 -18.95
CA GLY A 646 -42.34 24.95 -17.93
C GLY A 646 -43.11 23.64 -18.16
N ASN A 647 -42.97 23.01 -19.32
CA ASN A 647 -43.47 21.65 -19.51
C ASN A 647 -42.73 20.68 -18.60
N SER A 648 -43.46 19.72 -18.04
CA SER A 648 -42.91 18.67 -17.20
C SER A 648 -43.38 17.30 -17.64
N MET A 649 -42.55 16.29 -17.37
CA MET A 649 -42.92 14.89 -17.55
C MET A 649 -42.54 14.07 -16.34
N GLU A 650 -43.40 13.13 -15.98
CA GLU A 650 -43.15 12.19 -14.89
C GLU A 650 -42.63 10.87 -15.46
N ILE A 651 -41.56 10.36 -14.84
CA ILE A 651 -40.85 9.16 -15.26
C ILE A 651 -40.68 8.27 -14.04
N THR A 652 -41.17 7.03 -14.12
CA THR A 652 -40.95 6.00 -13.08
C THR A 652 -39.84 5.07 -13.54
N ILE A 653 -38.78 4.96 -12.74
CA ILE A 653 -37.54 4.27 -13.09
C ILE A 653 -37.32 3.11 -12.12
N LYS A 654 -36.94 1.94 -12.64
CA LYS A 654 -36.60 0.79 -11.80
C LYS A 654 -35.30 1.03 -11.05
N CYS A 655 -35.33 0.78 -9.75
CA CYS A 655 -34.16 0.80 -8.90
C CYS A 655 -33.33 -0.47 -9.09
N SER A 656 -32.03 -0.30 -9.22
CA SER A 656 -31.10 -1.43 -9.25
C SER A 656 -31.09 -2.14 -7.89
N TYR A 657 -31.37 -3.44 -7.91
CA TYR A 657 -31.39 -4.27 -6.70
C TYR A 657 -30.03 -4.36 -5.99
N LYS A 658 -28.92 -4.12 -6.72
CA LYS A 658 -27.55 -4.26 -6.18
C LYS A 658 -27.08 -3.03 -5.42
N ASN A 659 -27.38 -1.83 -5.92
CA ASN A 659 -26.82 -0.58 -5.40
C ASN A 659 -27.88 0.47 -5.06
N GLN A 660 -29.18 0.15 -5.18
CA GLN A 660 -30.28 1.05 -4.82
C GLN A 660 -30.22 2.42 -5.51
N VAL A 661 -29.75 2.43 -6.77
CA VAL A 661 -29.70 3.62 -7.63
C VAL A 661 -30.52 3.38 -8.89
N ALA A 662 -31.29 4.39 -9.27
CA ALA A 662 -31.96 4.49 -10.57
C ALA A 662 -31.17 5.46 -11.47
N THR A 663 -31.11 5.18 -12.77
CA THR A 663 -30.38 6.01 -13.73
C THR A 663 -31.32 6.53 -14.81
N LEU A 664 -31.32 7.85 -15.00
CA LEU A 664 -31.99 8.56 -16.08
C LEU A 664 -30.94 9.32 -16.89
N GLU A 665 -30.78 8.97 -18.15
CA GLU A 665 -29.96 9.74 -19.09
C GLU A 665 -30.84 10.72 -19.85
N VAL A 666 -30.39 11.97 -20.00
CA VAL A 666 -31.10 13.05 -20.71
C VAL A 666 -30.15 13.70 -21.70
N TRP A 667 -30.60 13.92 -22.93
CA TRP A 667 -29.89 14.70 -23.93
C TRP A 667 -30.73 15.90 -24.34
N ILE A 668 -30.12 17.06 -24.37
CA ILE A 668 -30.73 18.28 -24.90
C ILE A 668 -30.03 18.57 -26.21
N ALA A 669 -30.79 18.58 -27.31
CA ALA A 669 -30.30 18.95 -28.63
C ALA A 669 -31.03 20.21 -29.08
N ASP A 670 -30.27 21.27 -29.35
CA ASP A 670 -30.82 22.59 -29.67
C ASP A 670 -29.87 23.38 -30.57
N ALA A 671 -30.40 24.11 -31.54
CA ALA A 671 -29.58 24.90 -32.47
C ALA A 671 -28.82 26.03 -31.75
N LEU A 672 -27.55 26.27 -32.11
CA LEU A 672 -26.74 27.36 -31.55
C LEU A 672 -27.43 28.74 -31.62
N ALA A 673 -28.26 28.96 -32.64
CA ALA A 673 -29.02 30.20 -32.82
C ALA A 673 -30.01 30.50 -31.69
N ASN A 674 -30.47 29.46 -30.96
CA ASN A 674 -31.38 29.59 -29.83
C ASN A 674 -30.64 29.98 -28.53
N ASN A 675 -29.30 30.00 -28.52
CA ASN A 675 -28.45 30.37 -27.40
C ASN A 675 -28.67 29.54 -26.11
N VAL A 676 -29.14 28.30 -26.24
CA VAL A 676 -29.24 27.34 -25.13
C VAL A 676 -27.96 26.51 -24.99
N LEU A 677 -27.43 26.07 -26.12
CA LEU A 677 -26.23 25.26 -26.24
C LEU A 677 -25.12 26.03 -26.95
N SER A 678 -23.90 25.55 -26.80
CA SER A 678 -22.67 26.13 -27.37
C SER A 678 -21.89 25.09 -28.18
N GLU A 679 -20.81 25.52 -28.85
CA GLU A 679 -19.96 24.60 -29.63
C GLU A 679 -19.27 23.53 -28.76
N GLY A 680 -19.17 23.74 -27.45
CA GLY A 680 -18.65 22.76 -26.50
C GLY A 680 -19.64 21.63 -26.16
N ASP A 681 -20.89 21.72 -26.61
CA ASP A 681 -21.94 20.72 -26.41
C ASP A 681 -21.95 19.73 -27.57
N ASN A 682 -21.11 18.71 -27.46
CA ASN A 682 -20.80 17.75 -28.52
C ASN A 682 -21.15 16.30 -28.17
N ALA A 683 -22.10 16.10 -27.24
CA ALA A 683 -22.56 14.76 -26.89
C ALA A 683 -23.26 14.08 -28.07
N VAL A 684 -23.37 12.75 -28.02
CA VAL A 684 -24.02 11.96 -29.06
C VAL A 684 -25.28 11.32 -28.50
N VAL A 685 -26.42 11.56 -29.17
CA VAL A 685 -27.69 10.89 -28.84
C VAL A 685 -27.61 9.43 -29.32
N PRO A 686 -27.90 8.44 -28.47
CA PRO A 686 -27.87 7.03 -28.86
C PRO A 686 -28.81 6.71 -30.03
N LYS A 687 -28.37 5.82 -30.93
CA LYS A 687 -29.19 5.38 -32.08
C LYS A 687 -30.51 4.72 -31.66
N CYS A 688 -30.54 4.07 -30.49
CA CYS A 688 -31.75 3.43 -29.94
C CYS A 688 -32.84 4.44 -29.56
N CYS A 689 -32.51 5.71 -29.43
CA CYS A 689 -33.49 6.79 -29.25
C CYS A 689 -34.12 7.24 -30.58
N HIS A 690 -33.72 6.64 -31.70
CA HIS A 690 -34.18 6.97 -33.06
C HIS A 690 -34.16 8.48 -33.34
N PRO A 691 -33.02 9.18 -33.11
CA PRO A 691 -32.99 10.63 -33.17
C PRO A 691 -33.37 11.16 -34.55
N THR A 692 -34.26 12.14 -34.57
CA THR A 692 -34.78 12.69 -35.83
C THR A 692 -33.71 13.51 -36.59
N ASN A 693 -32.68 14.02 -35.90
CA ASN A 693 -31.61 14.87 -36.47
C ASN A 693 -30.18 14.46 -36.03
N PRO A 694 -29.57 13.41 -36.58
CA PRO A 694 -28.38 12.77 -36.00
C PRO A 694 -27.00 13.33 -36.40
N GLY A 695 -26.80 14.63 -36.63
CA GLY A 695 -25.44 15.02 -37.08
C GLY A 695 -24.99 16.47 -37.18
N THR A 696 -25.77 17.49 -36.82
CA THR A 696 -25.30 18.89 -36.87
C THR A 696 -25.77 19.77 -35.72
N THR A 697 -26.72 19.31 -34.93
CA THR A 697 -27.23 20.07 -33.78
C THR A 697 -26.34 19.79 -32.58
N PRO A 698 -25.85 20.82 -31.87
CA PRO A 698 -25.16 20.64 -30.59
C PRO A 698 -26.01 19.85 -29.60
N VAL A 699 -25.37 19.09 -28.73
CA VAL A 699 -26.03 18.25 -27.73
C VAL A 699 -25.27 18.27 -26.42
N SER A 700 -25.97 18.50 -25.31
CA SER A 700 -25.46 18.19 -23.97
C SER A 700 -26.12 16.93 -23.44
N LYS A 701 -25.36 16.07 -22.76
CA LYS A 701 -25.84 14.87 -22.08
C LYS A 701 -25.74 15.06 -20.57
N TYR A 702 -26.74 14.57 -19.86
CA TYR A 702 -26.80 14.53 -18.41
C TYR A 702 -27.17 13.11 -17.97
N VAL A 703 -26.41 12.53 -17.06
CA VAL A 703 -26.72 11.24 -16.42
C VAL A 703 -27.12 11.53 -14.99
N LEU A 704 -28.40 11.38 -14.69
CA LEU A 704 -28.99 11.58 -13.38
C LEU A 704 -29.00 10.25 -12.65
N LYS A 705 -28.17 10.12 -11.61
CA LYS A 705 -28.13 8.99 -10.70
C LYS A 705 -28.95 9.34 -9.48
N ILE A 706 -30.07 8.63 -9.30
CA ILE A 706 -31.10 8.94 -8.31
C ILE A 706 -31.07 7.86 -7.25
N LYS A 707 -30.90 8.22 -5.98
CA LYS A 707 -30.90 7.25 -4.88
C LYS A 707 -32.32 6.83 -4.59
N CYS A 708 -32.56 5.52 -4.59
CA CYS A 708 -33.90 4.94 -4.38
C CYS A 708 -34.30 4.93 -2.91
N VAL A 709 -33.34 4.66 -2.03
CA VAL A 709 -33.49 4.80 -0.60
C VAL A 709 -32.91 6.15 -0.20
N THR A 710 -33.72 6.99 0.42
CA THR A 710 -33.25 8.31 0.85
C THR A 710 -32.20 8.16 1.94
N ALA A 711 -31.17 9.01 1.91
CA ALA A 711 -30.20 9.10 2.99
C ALA A 711 -30.79 9.76 4.26
N CYS A 712 -32.01 10.28 4.20
CA CYS A 712 -32.70 10.88 5.33
C CYS A 712 -33.59 9.87 6.06
N GLY A 713 -33.36 9.67 7.37
CA GLY A 713 -34.20 8.81 8.18
C GLY A 713 -35.67 9.26 8.15
N GLU A 714 -36.59 8.30 8.16
CA GLU A 714 -38.04 8.55 8.15
C GLU A 714 -38.46 9.39 9.37
N THR A 715 -38.46 10.71 9.22
CA THR A 715 -39.23 11.65 10.03
C THR A 715 -39.33 12.96 9.26
N GLN A 716 -40.20 12.97 8.25
CA GLN A 716 -40.97 14.13 7.81
C GLN A 716 -41.89 13.71 6.64
N ALA A 717 -42.99 13.05 7.00
CA ALA A 717 -44.22 13.06 6.21
C ALA A 717 -45.16 14.13 6.76
#